data_AF-A0AB34JCK7-F1
#
_entry.id   AF-A0AB34JCK7-F1
#
_cell.length_a   1.000
_cell.length_b   1.000
_cell.length_c   1.000
_cell.angle_alpha   90.00
_cell.angle_beta   90.00
_cell.angle_gamma   90.00
#
_symmetry.space_group_name_H-M   'P 1'
#
loop_
_entity.id
_entity.type
_entity.pdbx_description
1 polymer ?
#
loop_
_entity_poly.entity_id
_entity_poly.type
_entity_poly.pdbx_seq_one_letter_code
_entity_poly.pdbx_strand_id
1 'polypeptide(L)'
;MCAAEPPATAAADLPPALRANLALLDAAELALAHSLVSCGQSHLFDGWAPPGSDDAAKHRFFDQMAALDAAHPGGVRGYVERTRERAAAEPLAEWTAVEREGDGVQLAPPDGEYLELERRGEAEAVHVAFVVTAGETGEGELDVAAPTELCTGASALQLYCQHLGALQQLLKRRLGRAVVLPLLLVAPDEALPRLEQLLAAHSHFGLLPSQLTLLRQPRAPAFAGGGGARLARDGPYAVRSHALGGGAVHALLASSGLAGRWAREGVRWLLFLHDAAPLHPSTCLATLGAAAAKQLDLAFAATPRRAHAGVDVLARLRHADGQRTLLVPLDEAALPPRCGKLPSYSHAFLARLEPYAQTLRLTAGVVREVARADGGCVRLVARVQDYAWLPAAAAAGYVCHPAEFGHTPCGQSLAAGAARSAKGLPACAAASGEMAVYLAHCAALRLLGAHVPPPRERAFHGVVVPLGACVVLHPSFAPSLAALRHKLLTPAALSVSERSTLLVRGRHLVIERLSLDGALELSVAECASLRVRSLHVANEGWQFDEISEGVLRGGEVPPLLARRGYTLRKRAQRRLVVSQPGAYEVVDGELRRVAAEKESFHPPASPREAPRGGAAFGGPLQGSLPPPAAAVWSSSALELSPGAALSVPLVLREPSLVSIEVKPNRAGLWHALLPKEGEPVLPFGAVYVGAPAEEVHVPGSGVYTVQLENRNLLSSVCFSARVAHEPAADCARAALQRTLAARHEELRLVVQQDSELAASEAELARRLWEVQETRRRHEAMQRQLQASIREISELL
;
A
#
# COMPACT_ATOMS: atom_id res chain seq x y z
N MET A 1 -11.95 -35.28 -52.57
CA MET A 1 -11.75 -33.82 -52.59
C MET A 1 -10.45 -33.54 -51.86
N CYS A 2 -9.41 -33.22 -52.63
CA CYS A 2 -8.05 -33.05 -52.14
C CYS A 2 -7.96 -31.86 -51.18
N ALA A 3 -7.29 -32.07 -50.05
CA ALA A 3 -6.88 -31.00 -49.16
C ALA A 3 -5.96 -30.05 -49.95
N ALA A 4 -6.32 -28.77 -49.99
CA ALA A 4 -5.49 -27.75 -50.61
C ALA A 4 -4.22 -27.57 -49.77
N GLU A 5 -3.06 -27.86 -50.38
CA GLU A 5 -1.76 -27.43 -49.86
C GLU A 5 -1.73 -25.89 -49.75
N PRO A 6 -1.12 -25.32 -48.70
CA PRO A 6 -0.93 -23.89 -48.60
C PRO A 6 0.00 -23.40 -49.73
N PRO A 7 -0.19 -22.18 -50.25
CA PRO A 7 0.55 -21.69 -51.41
C PRO A 7 2.06 -21.66 -51.15
N ALA A 8 2.82 -22.36 -52.00
CA ALA A 8 4.27 -22.56 -51.92
C ALA A 8 5.14 -21.27 -51.93
N THR A 9 4.54 -20.10 -52.09
CA THR A 9 5.23 -18.80 -52.14
C THR A 9 5.51 -18.19 -50.76
N ALA A 10 4.81 -18.58 -49.68
CA ALA A 10 5.04 -18.02 -48.34
C ALA A 10 6.27 -18.61 -47.60
N ALA A 11 6.74 -19.80 -48.00
CA ALA A 11 7.84 -20.50 -47.33
C ALA A 11 9.24 -19.99 -47.76
N ALA A 12 9.34 -19.31 -48.90
CA ALA A 12 10.62 -18.88 -49.49
C ALA A 12 11.31 -17.74 -48.71
N ASP A 13 10.55 -16.94 -47.96
CA ASP A 13 11.06 -15.79 -47.18
C ASP A 13 11.40 -16.13 -45.72
N LEU A 14 11.14 -17.37 -45.28
CA LEU A 14 11.48 -17.81 -43.93
C LEU A 14 12.96 -18.21 -43.82
N PRO A 15 13.64 -17.88 -42.70
CA PRO A 15 15.02 -18.27 -42.47
C PRO A 15 15.20 -19.81 -42.55
N PRO A 16 16.34 -20.32 -43.06
CA PRO A 16 16.52 -21.75 -43.35
C PRO A 16 16.26 -22.68 -42.17
N ALA A 17 16.71 -22.28 -40.97
CA ALA A 17 16.54 -23.07 -39.75
C ALA A 17 15.08 -23.14 -39.30
N LEU A 18 14.30 -22.07 -39.49
CA LEU A 18 12.85 -22.08 -39.24
C LEU A 18 12.11 -22.92 -40.29
N ARG A 19 12.50 -22.80 -41.57
CA ARG A 19 11.91 -23.59 -42.66
C ARG A 19 12.03 -25.09 -42.41
N ALA A 20 13.19 -25.53 -41.92
CA ALA A 20 13.43 -26.93 -41.56
C ALA A 20 12.50 -27.44 -40.45
N ASN A 21 11.97 -26.55 -39.61
CA ASN A 21 11.11 -26.86 -38.46
C ASN A 21 9.62 -26.60 -38.71
N LEU A 22 9.19 -26.24 -39.92
CA LEU A 22 7.80 -25.87 -40.20
C LEU A 22 6.78 -26.94 -39.82
N ALA A 23 7.11 -28.22 -40.03
CA ALA A 23 6.23 -29.34 -39.72
C ALA A 23 6.03 -29.56 -38.22
N LEU A 24 6.90 -28.98 -37.37
CA LEU A 24 6.77 -29.04 -35.91
C LEU A 24 5.73 -28.03 -35.40
N LEU A 25 5.55 -26.91 -36.10
CA LEU A 25 4.80 -25.77 -35.60
C LEU A 25 3.30 -25.91 -35.83
N ASP A 26 2.51 -25.50 -34.84
CA ASP A 26 1.07 -25.34 -35.04
C ASP A 26 0.73 -24.03 -35.81
N ALA A 27 -0.56 -23.83 -36.09
CA ALA A 27 -1.01 -22.67 -36.86
C ALA A 27 -0.76 -21.32 -36.16
N ALA A 28 -0.83 -21.27 -34.82
CA ALA A 28 -0.61 -20.06 -34.04
C ALA A 28 0.89 -19.73 -33.95
N GLU A 29 1.71 -20.74 -33.72
CA GLU A 29 3.18 -20.64 -33.73
C GLU A 29 3.68 -20.18 -35.10
N LEU A 30 3.15 -20.76 -36.19
CA LEU A 30 3.49 -20.36 -37.55
C LEU A 30 3.11 -18.90 -37.83
N ALA A 31 1.93 -18.46 -37.39
CA ALA A 31 1.51 -17.06 -37.53
C ALA A 31 2.44 -16.09 -36.77
N LEU A 32 2.83 -16.42 -35.54
CA LEU A 32 3.81 -15.66 -34.76
C LEU A 32 5.17 -15.63 -35.46
N ALA A 33 5.63 -16.77 -35.99
CA ALA A 33 6.89 -16.86 -36.73
C ALA A 33 6.91 -15.92 -37.94
N HIS A 34 5.85 -15.92 -38.74
CA HIS A 34 5.69 -14.99 -39.86
C HIS A 34 5.66 -13.53 -39.40
N SER A 35 4.94 -13.21 -38.32
CA SER A 35 4.90 -11.86 -37.75
C SER A 35 6.30 -11.37 -37.35
N LEU A 36 7.08 -12.22 -36.67
CA LEU A 36 8.46 -11.91 -36.25
C LEU A 36 9.39 -11.69 -37.44
N VAL A 37 9.33 -12.55 -38.46
CA VAL A 37 10.11 -12.39 -39.69
C VAL A 37 9.72 -11.09 -40.39
N SER A 38 8.42 -10.79 -40.50
CA SER A 38 7.92 -9.58 -41.19
C SER A 38 8.37 -8.27 -40.53
N CYS A 39 8.58 -8.27 -39.21
CA CYS A 39 9.09 -7.11 -38.48
C CYS A 39 10.62 -7.12 -38.32
N GLY A 40 11.33 -7.97 -39.06
CA GLY A 40 12.80 -7.99 -39.14
C GLY A 40 13.50 -8.71 -37.98
N GLN A 41 12.83 -9.66 -37.34
CA GLN A 41 13.36 -10.44 -36.20
C GLN A 41 13.80 -11.86 -36.60
N SER A 42 14.19 -12.08 -37.87
CA SER A 42 14.60 -13.39 -38.38
C SER A 42 15.78 -14.01 -37.63
N HIS A 43 16.64 -13.19 -37.01
CA HIS A 43 17.81 -13.66 -36.25
C HIS A 43 17.47 -14.46 -35.00
N LEU A 44 16.22 -14.39 -34.52
CA LEU A 44 15.74 -15.21 -33.40
C LEU A 44 15.78 -16.71 -33.73
N PHE A 45 15.71 -17.06 -35.01
CA PHE A 45 15.72 -18.44 -35.50
C PHE A 45 17.12 -18.94 -35.88
N ASP A 46 18.16 -18.08 -35.82
CA ASP A 46 19.51 -18.47 -36.20
C ASP A 46 20.04 -19.56 -35.26
N GLY A 47 20.56 -20.65 -35.82
CA GLY A 47 21.13 -21.76 -35.04
C GLY A 47 20.09 -22.67 -34.39
N TRP A 48 18.81 -22.63 -34.80
CA TRP A 48 17.84 -23.66 -34.41
C TRP A 48 18.26 -25.04 -34.94
N ALA A 49 18.19 -26.05 -34.08
CA ALA A 49 18.47 -27.43 -34.45
C ALA A 49 17.39 -27.97 -35.43
N PRO A 50 17.71 -29.01 -36.23
CA PRO A 50 16.72 -29.72 -37.03
C PRO A 50 15.58 -30.31 -36.18
N PRO A 51 14.44 -30.70 -36.80
CA PRO A 51 13.37 -31.41 -36.12
C PRO A 51 13.88 -32.67 -35.41
N GLY A 52 13.30 -32.99 -34.26
CA GLY A 52 13.71 -34.12 -33.39
C GLY A 52 14.76 -33.75 -32.34
N SER A 53 15.24 -32.51 -32.31
CA SER A 53 16.21 -31.99 -31.35
C SER A 53 15.73 -30.67 -30.77
N ASP A 54 15.67 -30.58 -29.44
CA ASP A 54 15.18 -29.41 -28.69
C ASP A 54 13.76 -28.95 -29.05
N ASP A 55 12.93 -29.83 -29.62
CA ASP A 55 11.58 -29.47 -30.10
C ASP A 55 10.70 -28.87 -28.99
N ALA A 56 10.77 -29.43 -27.78
CA ALA A 56 10.08 -28.86 -26.62
C ALA A 56 10.58 -27.44 -26.25
N ALA A 57 11.84 -27.11 -26.52
CA ALA A 57 12.36 -25.75 -26.31
C ALA A 57 11.87 -24.79 -27.40
N LYS A 58 11.71 -25.25 -28.64
CA LYS A 58 11.13 -24.47 -29.74
C LYS A 58 9.66 -24.11 -29.45
N HIS A 59 8.87 -25.04 -28.92
CA HIS A 59 7.51 -24.74 -28.46
C HIS A 59 7.51 -23.72 -27.30
N ARG A 60 8.38 -23.91 -26.29
CA ARG A 60 8.52 -22.93 -25.19
C ARG A 60 8.91 -21.53 -25.67
N PHE A 61 9.70 -21.42 -26.74
CA PHE A 61 9.99 -20.14 -27.37
C PHE A 61 8.70 -19.47 -27.87
N PHE A 62 7.83 -20.21 -28.57
CA PHE A 62 6.57 -19.65 -29.05
C PHE A 62 5.58 -19.37 -27.92
N ASP A 63 5.55 -20.18 -26.85
CA ASP A 63 4.78 -19.86 -25.64
C ASP A 63 5.23 -18.51 -25.05
N GLN A 64 6.54 -18.29 -24.95
CA GLN A 64 7.12 -17.02 -24.51
C GLN A 64 6.70 -15.87 -25.44
N MET A 65 6.82 -16.07 -26.76
CA MET A 65 6.49 -15.03 -27.74
C MET A 65 5.00 -14.72 -27.78
N ALA A 66 4.12 -15.71 -27.61
CA ALA A 66 2.67 -15.52 -27.50
C ALA A 66 2.31 -14.73 -26.24
N ALA A 67 2.95 -15.04 -25.10
CA ALA A 67 2.76 -14.29 -23.87
C ALA A 67 3.21 -12.83 -24.00
N LEU A 68 4.35 -12.59 -24.66
CA LEU A 68 4.83 -11.24 -24.97
C LEU A 68 3.89 -10.53 -25.96
N ASP A 69 3.40 -11.21 -26.98
CA ASP A 69 2.48 -10.62 -27.97
C ASP A 69 1.17 -10.18 -27.33
N ALA A 70 0.58 -11.02 -26.48
CA ALA A 70 -0.65 -10.69 -25.75
C ALA A 70 -0.47 -9.56 -24.73
N ALA A 71 0.74 -9.39 -24.17
CA ALA A 71 1.01 -8.41 -23.11
C ALA A 71 1.16 -6.96 -23.62
N HIS A 72 1.35 -6.75 -24.93
CA HIS A 72 1.63 -5.44 -25.51
C HIS A 72 0.54 -5.01 -26.49
N PRO A 73 0.03 -3.77 -26.40
CA PRO A 73 -0.87 -3.24 -27.42
C PRO A 73 -0.21 -3.25 -28.81
N GLY A 74 -0.86 -3.90 -29.78
CA GLY A 74 -0.33 -4.13 -31.12
C GLY A 74 0.71 -5.26 -31.22
N GLY A 75 0.84 -6.09 -30.20
CA GLY A 75 1.75 -7.24 -30.19
C GLY A 75 3.23 -6.89 -30.10
N VAL A 76 4.07 -7.90 -30.24
CA VAL A 76 5.53 -7.74 -30.33
C VAL A 76 5.90 -6.90 -31.54
N ARG A 77 5.16 -7.05 -32.64
CA ARG A 77 5.35 -6.23 -33.85
C ARG A 77 5.19 -4.75 -33.56
N GLY A 78 4.07 -4.36 -32.94
CA GLY A 78 3.83 -2.97 -32.55
C GLY A 78 4.87 -2.44 -31.57
N TYR A 79 5.36 -3.29 -30.65
CA TYR A 79 6.43 -2.94 -29.73
C TYR A 79 7.77 -2.66 -30.45
N VAL A 80 8.14 -3.48 -31.44
CA VAL A 80 9.34 -3.27 -32.27
C VAL A 80 9.21 -2.00 -33.11
N GLU A 81 8.07 -1.76 -33.76
CA GLU A 81 7.81 -0.58 -34.59
C GLU A 81 7.90 0.71 -33.77
N ARG A 82 7.23 0.78 -32.60
CA ARG A 82 7.32 1.93 -31.67
C ARG A 82 8.75 2.20 -31.21
N THR A 83 9.53 1.16 -31.00
CA THR A 83 10.94 1.30 -30.60
C THR A 83 11.77 1.97 -31.70
N ARG A 84 11.53 1.60 -32.97
CA ARG A 84 12.21 2.22 -34.11
C ARG A 84 11.87 3.70 -34.24
N GLU A 85 10.59 4.03 -34.13
CA GLU A 85 10.12 5.42 -34.17
C GLU A 85 10.75 6.27 -33.06
N ARG A 86 10.79 5.74 -31.83
CA ARG A 86 11.33 6.46 -30.66
C ARG A 86 12.84 6.58 -30.66
N ALA A 87 13.57 5.63 -31.25
CA ALA A 87 15.01 5.76 -31.44
C ALA A 87 15.37 6.90 -32.43
N ALA A 88 14.43 7.29 -33.30
CA ALA A 88 14.60 8.37 -34.26
C ALA A 88 14.14 9.75 -33.76
N ALA A 89 13.46 9.84 -32.61
CA ALA A 89 12.84 11.07 -32.13
C ALA A 89 13.62 11.71 -30.95
N GLU A 90 13.97 13.00 -31.06
CA GLU A 90 14.45 13.78 -29.92
C GLU A 90 13.26 14.16 -29.01
N PRO A 91 13.20 13.68 -27.76
CA PRO A 91 11.93 13.69 -27.01
C PRO A 91 11.42 15.07 -26.53
N LEU A 92 12.22 16.11 -26.69
CA LEU A 92 11.92 17.48 -26.27
C LEU A 92 12.08 18.50 -27.41
N ALA A 93 12.36 18.07 -28.65
CA ALA A 93 12.66 19.01 -29.75
C ALA A 93 11.57 20.07 -29.96
N GLU A 94 10.31 19.69 -29.74
CA GLU A 94 9.14 20.57 -29.90
C GLU A 94 8.65 21.21 -28.58
N TRP A 95 9.32 20.96 -27.46
CA TRP A 95 8.89 21.37 -26.12
C TRP A 95 9.92 22.25 -25.43
N THR A 96 9.47 23.36 -24.86
CA THR A 96 10.33 24.28 -24.09
C THR A 96 9.86 24.38 -22.65
N ALA A 97 10.78 24.22 -21.69
CA ALA A 97 10.48 24.40 -20.28
C ALA A 97 10.28 25.87 -19.93
N VAL A 98 9.22 26.16 -19.16
CA VAL A 98 8.93 27.48 -18.64
C VAL A 98 9.76 27.74 -17.36
N GLU A 99 10.35 28.92 -17.24
CA GLU A 99 11.34 29.24 -16.18
C GLU A 99 10.75 29.35 -14.76
N ARG A 100 9.44 29.63 -14.66
CA ARG A 100 8.71 29.73 -13.39
C ARG A 100 7.36 29.06 -13.52
N GLU A 101 6.95 28.35 -12.48
CA GLU A 101 5.58 27.83 -12.39
C GLU A 101 4.66 28.88 -11.75
N GLY A 102 3.52 29.15 -12.38
CA GLY A 102 2.51 30.10 -11.89
C GLY A 102 1.32 29.45 -11.18
N ASP A 103 1.15 28.13 -11.27
CA ASP A 103 -0.15 27.49 -11.03
C ASP A 103 -0.15 26.49 -9.85
N GLY A 104 0.91 26.48 -9.05
CA GLY A 104 1.02 25.61 -7.89
C GLY A 104 0.30 26.12 -6.65
N VAL A 105 -0.26 25.20 -5.87
CA VAL A 105 -0.75 25.52 -4.52
C VAL A 105 0.43 25.38 -3.55
N GLN A 106 0.87 26.48 -2.95
CA GLN A 106 1.92 26.48 -1.93
C GLN A 106 1.28 26.24 -0.56
N LEU A 107 1.75 25.24 0.18
CA LEU A 107 1.22 24.92 1.50
C LEU A 107 2.14 25.45 2.60
N ALA A 108 1.56 26.15 3.56
CA ALA A 108 2.24 26.68 4.74
C ALA A 108 1.58 26.16 6.04
N PRO A 109 1.71 24.86 6.36
CA PRO A 109 1.11 24.31 7.58
C PRO A 109 1.70 24.96 8.85
N PRO A 110 0.94 25.03 9.96
CA PRO A 110 -0.46 24.62 10.13
C PRO A 110 -1.41 25.82 10.00
N ASP A 111 -1.27 26.66 8.98
CA ASP A 111 -2.15 27.82 8.80
C ASP A 111 -3.64 27.43 8.58
N GLY A 112 -4.52 28.43 8.65
CA GLY A 112 -5.95 28.21 8.49
C GLY A 112 -6.32 27.66 7.11
N GLU A 113 -5.60 28.05 6.06
CA GLU A 113 -5.84 27.57 4.69
C GLU A 113 -5.49 26.08 4.57
N TYR A 114 -4.32 25.67 5.06
CA TYR A 114 -3.87 24.28 5.09
C TYR A 114 -4.88 23.37 5.81
N LEU A 115 -5.37 23.79 6.97
CA LEU A 115 -6.32 22.98 7.74
C LEU A 115 -7.69 22.87 7.06
N GLU A 116 -8.12 23.90 6.33
CA GLU A 116 -9.33 23.85 5.51
C GLU A 116 -9.13 22.93 4.30
N LEU A 117 -7.94 22.94 3.70
CA LEU A 117 -7.58 21.99 2.64
C LEU A 117 -7.56 20.55 3.16
N GLU A 118 -6.98 20.26 4.32
CA GLU A 118 -7.06 18.92 4.92
C GLU A 118 -8.50 18.50 5.20
N ARG A 119 -9.34 19.41 5.71
CA ARG A 119 -10.78 19.13 5.95
C ARG A 119 -11.51 18.81 4.65
N ARG A 120 -11.22 19.54 3.57
CA ARG A 120 -11.78 19.26 2.24
C ARG A 120 -11.26 17.94 1.68
N GLY A 121 -9.98 17.65 1.88
CA GLY A 121 -9.38 16.36 1.53
C GLY A 121 -10.05 15.21 2.26
N GLU A 122 -10.30 15.35 3.55
CA GLU A 122 -11.06 14.36 4.33
C GLU A 122 -12.50 14.17 3.79
N ALA A 123 -13.14 15.25 3.31
CA ALA A 123 -14.44 15.16 2.67
C ALA A 123 -14.41 14.28 1.41
N GLU A 124 -13.37 14.45 0.59
CA GLU A 124 -13.14 13.72 -0.67
C GLU A 124 -12.54 12.31 -0.48
N ALA A 125 -11.84 12.06 0.63
CA ALA A 125 -11.09 10.83 0.86
C ALA A 125 -11.96 9.55 0.89
N VAL A 126 -13.27 9.67 1.08
CA VAL A 126 -14.20 8.53 0.94
C VAL A 126 -14.31 8.02 -0.51
N HIS A 127 -13.83 8.80 -1.49
CA HIS A 127 -13.87 8.52 -2.92
C HIS A 127 -12.48 8.24 -3.51
N VAL A 128 -11.47 7.94 -2.70
CA VAL A 128 -10.11 7.68 -3.19
C VAL A 128 -9.81 6.18 -3.29
N ALA A 129 -9.11 5.78 -4.35
CA ALA A 129 -8.45 4.49 -4.47
C ALA A 129 -6.93 4.70 -4.52
N PHE A 130 -6.19 3.80 -3.89
CA PHE A 130 -4.73 3.83 -3.82
C PHE A 130 -4.14 2.89 -4.87
N VAL A 131 -3.09 3.35 -5.54
CA VAL A 131 -2.37 2.58 -6.55
C VAL A 131 -0.89 2.61 -6.21
N VAL A 132 -0.30 1.43 -5.95
CA VAL A 132 1.11 1.28 -5.60
C VAL A 132 1.75 0.32 -6.59
N THR A 133 2.88 0.73 -7.17
CA THR A 133 3.73 -0.18 -7.96
C THR A 133 4.82 -0.72 -7.06
N ALA A 134 4.82 -2.03 -6.82
CA ALA A 134 5.83 -2.73 -6.03
C ALA A 134 6.95 -3.20 -6.97
N GLY A 135 8.04 -2.43 -7.02
CA GLY A 135 9.27 -2.83 -7.69
C GLY A 135 10.02 -3.94 -6.98
N GLU A 136 10.99 -4.52 -7.68
CA GLU A 136 12.03 -5.36 -7.10
C GLU A 136 13.38 -4.64 -7.16
N THR A 137 14.18 -4.81 -6.11
CA THR A 137 15.62 -4.53 -6.13
C THR A 137 16.33 -5.48 -7.10
N GLY A 138 17.51 -5.09 -7.59
CA GLY A 138 18.36 -5.97 -8.43
C GLY A 138 18.84 -7.26 -7.75
N GLU A 139 18.56 -7.45 -6.45
CA GLU A 139 18.89 -8.65 -5.67
C GLU A 139 17.65 -9.54 -5.42
N GLY A 140 16.50 -9.20 -6.02
CA GLY A 140 15.27 -9.95 -5.84
C GLY A 140 14.57 -9.68 -4.51
N GLU A 141 14.84 -8.60 -3.78
CA GLU A 141 13.99 -8.17 -2.66
C GLU A 141 12.89 -7.21 -3.14
N LEU A 142 11.69 -7.31 -2.57
CA LEU A 142 10.58 -6.37 -2.85
C LEU A 142 10.89 -5.00 -2.23
N ASP A 143 10.91 -3.93 -3.02
CA ASP A 143 11.20 -2.57 -2.53
C ASP A 143 10.21 -2.14 -1.43
N VAL A 144 8.94 -2.50 -1.62
CA VAL A 144 7.86 -2.21 -0.67
C VAL A 144 7.95 -2.99 0.64
N ALA A 145 8.76 -4.05 0.69
CA ALA A 145 9.02 -4.82 1.91
C ALA A 145 10.16 -4.23 2.75
N ALA A 146 10.97 -3.33 2.18
CA ALA A 146 12.05 -2.69 2.91
C ALA A 146 11.49 -1.77 4.02
N PRO A 147 12.00 -1.84 5.27
CA PRO A 147 11.68 -0.90 6.32
C PRO A 147 11.99 0.54 5.89
N THR A 148 11.03 1.42 6.14
CA THR A 148 11.19 2.86 5.93
C THR A 148 12.16 3.45 6.96
N GLU A 149 12.22 2.84 8.15
CA GLU A 149 13.05 3.24 9.29
C GLU A 149 13.31 2.03 10.22
N LEU A 150 14.36 2.07 11.05
CA LEU A 150 14.74 0.95 11.92
C LEU A 150 14.05 0.96 13.30
N CYS A 151 13.47 2.08 13.75
CA CYS A 151 12.91 2.16 15.09
C CYS A 151 11.69 1.24 15.27
N THR A 152 10.78 1.23 14.29
CA THR A 152 9.64 0.31 14.23
C THR A 152 9.87 -0.87 13.29
N GLY A 153 10.75 -0.70 12.29
CA GLY A 153 10.99 -1.73 11.26
C GLY A 153 9.81 -1.89 10.29
N ALA A 154 8.88 -0.95 10.27
CA ALA A 154 7.71 -1.00 9.40
C ALA A 154 8.14 -0.85 7.93
N SER A 155 7.67 -1.77 7.08
CA SER A 155 7.87 -1.69 5.64
C SER A 155 7.04 -0.56 5.01
N ALA A 156 7.42 -0.12 3.81
CA ALA A 156 6.63 0.87 3.07
C ALA A 156 5.20 0.36 2.81
N LEU A 157 5.04 -0.93 2.45
CA LEU A 157 3.72 -1.54 2.28
C LEU A 157 2.90 -1.53 3.58
N GLN A 158 3.53 -1.87 4.71
CA GLN A 158 2.88 -1.83 6.01
C GLN A 158 2.40 -0.42 6.32
N LEU A 159 3.23 0.60 6.09
CA LEU A 159 2.89 2.00 6.32
C LEU A 159 1.70 2.43 5.46
N TYR A 160 1.69 2.10 4.16
CA TYR A 160 0.58 2.41 3.27
C TYR A 160 -0.73 1.75 3.74
N CYS A 161 -0.70 0.47 4.07
CA CYS A 161 -1.87 -0.25 4.55
C CYS A 161 -2.38 0.31 5.88
N GLN A 162 -1.48 0.58 6.83
CA GLN A 162 -1.85 1.16 8.13
C GLN A 162 -2.41 2.58 7.99
N HIS A 163 -1.94 3.33 7.00
CA HIS A 163 -2.47 4.65 6.68
C HIS A 163 -3.89 4.58 6.09
N LEU A 164 -4.14 3.69 5.10
CA LEU A 164 -5.51 3.40 4.62
C LEU A 164 -6.44 3.03 5.77
N GLY A 165 -6.00 2.11 6.63
CA GLY A 165 -6.79 1.67 7.78
C GLY A 165 -7.13 2.83 8.71
N ALA A 166 -6.18 3.73 8.98
CA ALA A 166 -6.41 4.91 9.80
C ALA A 166 -7.40 5.90 9.14
N LEU A 167 -7.28 6.14 7.83
CA LEU A 167 -8.23 6.97 7.07
C LEU A 167 -9.64 6.37 7.07
N GLN A 168 -9.77 5.06 6.84
CA GLN A 168 -11.06 4.36 6.91
C GLN A 168 -11.73 4.52 8.29
N GLN A 169 -10.95 4.44 9.37
CA GLN A 169 -11.48 4.65 10.73
C GLN A 169 -11.90 6.09 10.98
N LEU A 170 -11.14 7.05 10.48
CA LEU A 170 -11.46 8.47 10.56
C LEU A 170 -12.75 8.78 9.78
N LEU A 171 -12.87 8.31 8.54
CA LEU A 171 -14.07 8.46 7.71
C LEU A 171 -15.27 7.73 8.30
N LYS A 172 -15.08 6.53 8.86
CA LYS A 172 -16.15 5.77 9.52
C LYS A 172 -16.80 6.55 10.65
N ARG A 173 -16.01 7.25 11.45
CA ARG A 173 -16.50 8.09 12.55
C ARG A 173 -17.27 9.31 12.04
N ARG A 174 -16.70 10.00 11.06
CA ARG A 174 -17.34 11.19 10.49
C ARG A 174 -18.66 10.88 9.81
N LEU A 175 -18.72 9.77 9.07
CA LEU A 175 -19.87 9.40 8.24
C LEU A 175 -20.86 8.46 8.95
N GLY A 176 -20.51 7.92 10.13
CA GLY A 176 -21.34 6.97 10.86
C GLY A 176 -21.53 5.60 10.19
N ARG A 177 -20.75 5.29 9.13
CA ARG A 177 -20.83 4.03 8.37
C ARG A 177 -19.46 3.50 8.03
N ALA A 178 -19.34 2.19 7.79
CA ALA A 178 -18.08 1.62 7.33
C ALA A 178 -17.65 2.22 5.97
N VAL A 179 -16.34 2.42 5.84
CA VAL A 179 -15.68 2.86 4.60
C VAL A 179 -14.54 1.89 4.31
N VAL A 180 -14.45 1.49 3.05
CA VAL A 180 -13.50 0.52 2.51
C VAL A 180 -12.81 1.24 1.36
N LEU A 181 -11.52 1.52 1.50
CA LEU A 181 -10.76 2.26 0.47
C LEU A 181 -10.00 1.23 -0.38
N PRO A 182 -10.18 1.22 -1.72
CA PRO A 182 -9.51 0.25 -2.57
C PRO A 182 -7.99 0.46 -2.59
N LEU A 183 -7.24 -0.64 -2.66
CA LEU A 183 -5.80 -0.66 -2.87
C LEU A 183 -5.48 -1.58 -4.06
N LEU A 184 -4.82 -1.03 -5.08
CA LEU A 184 -4.21 -1.78 -6.16
C LEU A 184 -2.70 -1.87 -5.92
N LEU A 185 -2.16 -3.09 -5.92
CA LEU A 185 -0.72 -3.34 -5.99
C LEU A 185 -0.38 -3.96 -7.35
N VAL A 186 0.64 -3.42 -8.01
CA VAL A 186 1.18 -3.96 -9.26
C VAL A 186 2.59 -4.44 -9.04
N ALA A 187 2.89 -5.69 -9.38
CA ALA A 187 4.22 -6.28 -9.21
C ALA A 187 4.59 -7.22 -10.37
N PRO A 188 5.89 -7.44 -10.65
CA PRO A 188 6.35 -8.51 -11.55
C PRO A 188 5.82 -9.88 -11.16
N ASP A 189 5.72 -10.81 -12.11
CA ASP A 189 5.18 -12.15 -11.84
C ASP A 189 6.03 -12.90 -10.80
N GLU A 190 7.33 -12.73 -10.87
CA GLU A 190 8.30 -13.34 -9.96
C GLU A 190 8.12 -12.81 -8.53
N ALA A 191 7.67 -11.55 -8.38
CA ALA A 191 7.43 -10.88 -7.10
C ALA A 191 6.09 -11.26 -6.46
N LEU A 192 5.08 -11.63 -7.25
CA LEU A 192 3.72 -11.82 -6.76
C LEU A 192 3.59 -12.85 -5.62
N PRO A 193 4.17 -14.07 -5.70
CA PRO A 193 4.04 -15.05 -4.61
C PRO A 193 4.59 -14.54 -3.28
N ARG A 194 5.69 -13.79 -3.32
CA ARG A 194 6.33 -13.21 -2.13
C ARG A 194 5.51 -12.05 -1.57
N LEU A 195 4.89 -11.24 -2.43
CA LEU A 195 3.98 -10.18 -2.02
C LEU A 195 2.72 -10.75 -1.35
N GLU A 196 2.13 -11.80 -1.92
CA GLU A 196 1.00 -12.53 -1.34
C GLU A 196 1.36 -13.13 0.01
N GLN A 197 2.52 -13.78 0.11
CA GLN A 197 3.02 -14.32 1.37
C GLN A 197 3.22 -13.24 2.43
N LEU A 198 3.82 -12.10 2.05
CA LEU A 198 4.04 -10.97 2.94
C LEU A 198 2.72 -10.43 3.50
N LEU A 199 1.71 -10.25 2.64
CA LEU A 199 0.38 -9.81 3.03
C LEU A 199 -0.30 -10.82 3.95
N ALA A 200 -0.31 -12.11 3.58
CA ALA A 200 -0.93 -13.16 4.38
C ALA A 200 -0.28 -13.30 5.77
N ALA A 201 1.07 -13.31 5.83
CA ALA A 201 1.82 -13.44 7.08
C ALA A 201 1.53 -12.31 8.09
N HIS A 202 1.12 -11.14 7.60
CA HIS A 202 0.82 -9.97 8.44
C HIS A 202 -0.67 -9.63 8.49
N SER A 203 -1.56 -10.58 8.17
CA SER A 203 -3.01 -10.37 8.16
C SER A 203 -3.42 -9.13 7.35
N HIS A 204 -2.81 -8.97 6.17
CA HIS A 204 -2.97 -7.84 5.25
C HIS A 204 -2.77 -6.48 5.93
N PHE A 205 -1.94 -6.44 6.97
CA PHE A 205 -1.66 -5.27 7.79
C PHE A 205 -2.92 -4.57 8.34
N GLY A 206 -4.00 -5.35 8.56
CA GLY A 206 -5.29 -4.87 9.08
C GLY A 206 -6.29 -4.42 8.01
N LEU A 207 -5.97 -4.56 6.72
CA LEU A 207 -6.91 -4.36 5.62
C LEU A 207 -7.78 -5.58 5.37
N LEU A 208 -8.97 -5.38 4.79
CA LEU A 208 -9.79 -6.47 4.29
C LEU A 208 -9.14 -7.07 3.04
N PRO A 209 -9.01 -8.40 2.90
CA PRO A 209 -8.46 -9.00 1.68
C PRO A 209 -9.22 -8.57 0.41
N SER A 210 -10.54 -8.39 0.51
CA SER A 210 -11.41 -8.01 -0.62
C SER A 210 -11.22 -6.59 -1.13
N GLN A 211 -10.58 -5.70 -0.36
CA GLN A 211 -10.30 -4.32 -0.80
C GLN A 211 -8.94 -4.18 -1.50
N LEU A 212 -8.15 -5.26 -1.53
CA LEU A 212 -6.83 -5.32 -2.15
C LEU A 212 -6.94 -6.07 -3.48
N THR A 213 -6.43 -5.46 -4.56
CA THR A 213 -6.33 -6.07 -5.88
C THR A 213 -4.85 -6.17 -6.25
N LEU A 214 -4.40 -7.35 -6.66
CA LEU A 214 -3.07 -7.58 -7.20
C LEU A 214 -3.15 -7.68 -8.72
N LEU A 215 -2.34 -6.91 -9.45
CA LEU A 215 -2.18 -7.07 -10.88
C LEU A 215 -0.75 -7.43 -11.24
N ARG A 216 -0.61 -8.39 -12.15
CA ARG A 216 0.66 -8.81 -12.70
C ARG A 216 1.17 -7.77 -13.69
N GLN A 217 2.40 -7.33 -13.48
CA GLN A 217 3.10 -6.46 -14.41
C GLN A 217 3.54 -7.26 -15.65
N PRO A 218 3.27 -6.78 -16.87
CA PRO A 218 3.73 -7.43 -18.09
C PRO A 218 5.26 -7.36 -18.25
N ARG A 219 5.81 -8.38 -18.89
CA ARG A 219 7.19 -8.41 -19.36
C ARG A 219 7.30 -7.74 -20.73
N ALA A 220 8.44 -7.12 -20.99
CA ALA A 220 8.79 -6.46 -22.23
C ALA A 220 10.09 -7.06 -22.80
N PRO A 221 10.16 -7.33 -24.11
CA PRO A 221 11.39 -7.77 -24.75
C PRO A 221 12.49 -6.72 -24.64
N ALA A 222 13.73 -7.17 -24.40
CA ALA A 222 14.94 -6.36 -24.52
C ALA A 222 15.43 -6.32 -25.98
N PHE A 223 16.23 -5.31 -26.30
CA PHE A 223 16.86 -5.14 -27.60
C PHE A 223 18.38 -5.34 -27.50
N ALA A 224 18.98 -5.97 -28.50
CA ALA A 224 20.43 -6.06 -28.61
C ALA A 224 21.03 -4.66 -28.83
N GLY A 225 22.21 -4.40 -28.26
CA GLY A 225 22.92 -3.12 -28.45
C GLY A 225 23.27 -2.88 -29.93
N GLY A 226 23.15 -1.63 -30.42
CA GLY A 226 23.61 -1.25 -31.76
C GLY A 226 22.62 -0.48 -32.66
N GLY A 227 21.42 -0.14 -32.19
CA GLY A 227 20.40 0.53 -33.02
C GLY A 227 19.71 -0.43 -34.01
N GLY A 228 18.40 -0.26 -34.25
CA GLY A 228 17.64 -1.08 -35.20
C GLY A 228 16.52 -1.96 -34.60
N ALA A 229 16.25 -1.85 -33.28
CA ALA A 229 15.17 -2.56 -32.60
C ALA A 229 15.18 -4.09 -32.83
N ARG A 230 16.36 -4.72 -32.82
CA ARG A 230 16.51 -6.18 -32.84
C ARG A 230 16.35 -6.76 -31.43
N LEU A 231 15.46 -7.73 -31.25
CA LEU A 231 15.24 -8.37 -29.96
C LEU A 231 16.47 -9.14 -29.49
N ALA A 232 16.82 -8.97 -28.22
CA ALA A 232 17.96 -9.65 -27.61
C ALA A 232 17.62 -11.12 -27.32
N ARG A 233 18.50 -12.02 -27.75
CA ARG A 233 18.36 -13.46 -27.47
C ARG A 233 18.87 -13.78 -26.07
N ASP A 234 18.30 -14.80 -25.46
CA ASP A 234 18.77 -15.42 -24.22
C ASP A 234 19.00 -16.93 -24.46
N GLY A 235 20.02 -17.23 -25.27
CA GLY A 235 20.22 -18.57 -25.83
C GLY A 235 19.43 -18.81 -27.12
N PRO A 236 19.41 -20.07 -27.62
CA PRO A 236 18.88 -20.37 -28.95
C PRO A 236 17.35 -20.23 -29.06
N TYR A 237 16.63 -20.55 -27.99
CA TYR A 237 15.17 -20.68 -27.95
C TYR A 237 14.52 -19.78 -26.89
N ALA A 238 15.09 -18.61 -26.61
CA ALA A 238 14.47 -17.63 -25.72
C ALA A 238 14.86 -16.19 -26.08
N VAL A 239 13.97 -15.26 -25.73
CA VAL A 239 14.17 -13.81 -25.83
C VAL A 239 14.40 -13.24 -24.43
N ARG A 240 15.41 -12.38 -24.31
CA ARG A 240 15.65 -11.65 -23.06
C ARG A 240 14.49 -10.68 -22.84
N SER A 241 13.87 -10.73 -21.67
CA SER A 241 12.74 -9.88 -21.31
C SER A 241 12.82 -9.44 -19.85
N HIS A 242 12.23 -8.29 -19.55
CA HIS A 242 12.25 -7.67 -18.23
C HIS A 242 10.88 -7.07 -17.91
N ALA A 243 10.62 -6.72 -16.65
CA ALA A 243 9.43 -5.96 -16.30
C ALA A 243 9.42 -4.58 -17.01
N LEU A 244 8.28 -4.19 -17.59
CA LEU A 244 8.13 -2.96 -18.39
C LEU A 244 8.29 -1.64 -17.57
N GLY A 245 8.41 -1.73 -16.24
CA GLY A 245 8.43 -0.60 -15.32
C GLY A 245 7.03 -0.21 -14.81
N GLY A 246 7.00 0.62 -13.76
CA GLY A 246 5.77 0.95 -13.04
C GLY A 246 4.67 1.57 -13.92
N GLY A 247 5.04 2.23 -15.03
CA GLY A 247 4.07 2.83 -15.96
C GLY A 247 3.13 1.81 -16.65
N ALA A 248 3.44 0.52 -16.61
CA ALA A 248 2.53 -0.53 -17.08
C ALA A 248 1.17 -0.53 -16.35
N VAL A 249 1.09 0.06 -15.14
CA VAL A 249 -0.15 0.19 -14.38
C VAL A 249 -1.28 0.85 -15.16
N HIS A 250 -0.96 1.80 -16.06
CA HIS A 250 -1.95 2.51 -16.87
C HIS A 250 -2.63 1.59 -17.88
N ALA A 251 -1.85 0.78 -18.59
CA ALA A 251 -2.37 -0.22 -19.52
C ALA A 251 -3.16 -1.32 -18.79
N LEU A 252 -2.68 -1.75 -17.61
CA LEU A 252 -3.39 -2.72 -16.77
C LEU A 252 -4.73 -2.19 -16.25
N LEU A 253 -4.80 -0.91 -15.86
CA LEU A 253 -6.06 -0.27 -15.47
C LEU A 253 -7.02 -0.12 -16.66
N ALA A 254 -6.49 0.07 -17.87
CA ALA A 254 -7.28 0.14 -19.10
C ALA A 254 -7.88 -1.23 -19.48
N SER A 255 -7.06 -2.29 -19.43
CA SER A 255 -7.46 -3.64 -19.88
C SER A 255 -8.24 -4.44 -18.84
N SER A 256 -8.00 -4.24 -17.54
CA SER A 256 -8.70 -4.98 -16.47
C SER A 256 -10.15 -4.55 -16.23
N GLY A 257 -10.58 -3.41 -16.79
CA GLY A 257 -11.87 -2.80 -16.48
C GLY A 257 -11.98 -2.22 -15.05
N LEU A 258 -10.90 -2.26 -14.25
CA LEU A 258 -10.90 -1.86 -12.84
C LEU A 258 -11.27 -0.38 -12.67
N ALA A 259 -10.78 0.50 -13.53
CA ALA A 259 -11.15 1.92 -13.51
C ALA A 259 -12.67 2.13 -13.70
N GLY A 260 -13.29 1.36 -14.59
CA GLY A 260 -14.74 1.40 -14.83
C GLY A 260 -15.55 0.80 -13.68
N ARG A 261 -15.03 -0.24 -13.02
CA ARG A 261 -15.62 -0.80 -11.79
C ARG A 261 -15.57 0.22 -10.66
N TRP A 262 -14.40 0.81 -10.38
CA TRP A 262 -14.22 1.81 -9.33
C TRP A 262 -15.10 3.05 -9.52
N ALA A 263 -15.28 3.50 -10.77
CA ALA A 263 -16.20 4.58 -11.06
C ALA A 263 -17.65 4.25 -10.63
N ARG A 264 -18.11 3.01 -10.89
CA ARG A 264 -19.44 2.52 -10.45
C ARG A 264 -19.52 2.35 -8.93
N GLU A 265 -18.41 2.03 -8.28
CA GLU A 265 -18.30 1.95 -6.81
C GLU A 265 -18.16 3.33 -6.14
N GLY A 266 -18.17 4.42 -6.92
CA GLY A 266 -18.16 5.78 -6.40
C GLY A 266 -16.76 6.34 -6.11
N VAL A 267 -15.70 5.72 -6.61
CA VAL A 267 -14.34 6.29 -6.60
C VAL A 267 -14.31 7.48 -7.57
N ARG A 268 -13.66 8.56 -7.15
CA ARG A 268 -13.45 9.80 -7.94
C ARG A 268 -11.99 10.13 -8.13
N TRP A 269 -11.12 9.63 -7.24
CA TRP A 269 -9.70 9.96 -7.20
C TRP A 269 -8.84 8.70 -7.18
N LEU A 270 -7.77 8.70 -7.95
CA LEU A 270 -6.69 7.73 -7.88
C LEU A 270 -5.47 8.39 -7.28
N LEU A 271 -4.94 7.84 -6.18
CA LEU A 271 -3.68 8.26 -5.58
C LEU A 271 -2.58 7.27 -5.96
N PHE A 272 -1.65 7.71 -6.80
CA PHE A 272 -0.48 6.94 -7.19
C PHE A 272 0.66 7.19 -6.20
N LEU A 273 1.16 6.12 -5.59
CA LEU A 273 2.31 6.12 -4.68
C LEU A 273 3.42 5.26 -5.26
N HIS A 274 4.64 5.79 -5.27
CA HIS A 274 5.82 4.97 -5.54
C HIS A 274 6.21 4.16 -4.29
N ASP A 275 6.94 3.06 -4.50
CA ASP A 275 7.49 2.20 -3.44
C ASP A 275 8.33 2.97 -2.39
N ALA A 276 9.04 4.02 -2.81
CA ALA A 276 9.93 4.81 -1.95
C ALA A 276 9.33 6.13 -1.40
N ALA A 277 8.00 6.27 -1.31
CA ALA A 277 7.34 7.53 -0.90
C ALA A 277 6.63 7.45 0.49
N PRO A 278 7.34 7.15 1.60
CA PRO A 278 6.72 6.88 2.90
C PRO A 278 6.03 8.09 3.53
N LEU A 279 6.39 9.31 3.14
CA LEU A 279 5.86 10.53 3.74
C LEU A 279 4.52 10.97 3.15
N HIS A 280 4.28 10.71 1.86
CA HIS A 280 3.11 11.24 1.17
C HIS A 280 1.75 10.78 1.73
N PRO A 281 1.58 9.54 2.23
CA PRO A 281 0.32 9.17 2.89
C PRO A 281 -0.10 10.18 3.97
N SER A 282 0.83 10.64 4.82
CA SER A 282 0.52 11.61 5.89
C SER A 282 0.10 13.00 5.41
N THR A 283 0.43 13.36 4.16
CA THR A 283 0.10 14.66 3.58
C THR A 283 -0.95 14.60 2.46
N CYS A 284 -1.47 13.40 2.16
CA CYS A 284 -2.34 13.17 1.02
C CYS A 284 -3.67 13.92 1.12
N LEU A 285 -4.19 14.15 2.33
CA LEU A 285 -5.44 14.91 2.53
C LEU A 285 -5.29 16.37 2.09
N ALA A 286 -4.19 17.04 2.44
CA ALA A 286 -3.94 18.40 1.99
C ALA A 286 -3.81 18.48 0.46
N THR A 287 -3.10 17.52 -0.16
CA THR A 287 -3.01 17.43 -1.62
C THR A 287 -4.37 17.20 -2.26
N LEU A 288 -5.17 16.29 -1.72
CA LEU A 288 -6.52 15.98 -2.22
C LEU A 288 -7.46 17.17 -2.10
N GLY A 289 -7.44 17.86 -0.96
CA GLY A 289 -8.22 19.08 -0.74
C GLY A 289 -7.83 20.19 -1.69
N ALA A 290 -6.53 20.42 -1.91
CA ALA A 290 -6.01 21.40 -2.87
C ALA A 290 -6.42 21.07 -4.31
N ALA A 291 -6.27 19.81 -4.72
CA ALA A 291 -6.68 19.34 -6.04
C ALA A 291 -8.19 19.54 -6.25
N ALA A 292 -9.02 19.18 -5.28
CA ALA A 292 -10.46 19.39 -5.33
C ALA A 292 -10.82 20.89 -5.35
N ALA A 293 -10.13 21.72 -4.56
CA ALA A 293 -10.36 23.16 -4.49
C ALA A 293 -10.04 23.89 -5.80
N LYS A 294 -8.94 23.51 -6.44
CA LYS A 294 -8.53 24.06 -7.73
C LYS A 294 -9.14 23.33 -8.93
N GLN A 295 -10.03 22.37 -8.68
CA GLN A 295 -10.68 21.52 -9.69
C GLN A 295 -9.67 20.81 -10.63
N LEU A 296 -8.49 20.46 -10.12
CA LEU A 296 -7.47 19.77 -10.90
C LEU A 296 -7.93 18.35 -11.27
N ASP A 297 -7.63 17.94 -12.49
CA ASP A 297 -7.78 16.57 -12.96
C ASP A 297 -6.51 15.76 -12.71
N LEU A 298 -5.36 16.43 -12.62
CA LEU A 298 -4.06 15.85 -12.31
C LEU A 298 -3.33 16.79 -11.33
N ALA A 299 -2.93 16.28 -10.17
CA ALA A 299 -2.22 17.05 -9.16
C ALA A 299 -0.97 16.31 -8.68
N PHE A 300 0.20 16.86 -8.98
CA PHE A 300 1.47 16.32 -8.49
C PHE A 300 1.77 16.80 -7.07
N ALA A 301 2.26 15.91 -6.23
CA ALA A 301 2.88 16.30 -4.96
C ALA A 301 4.29 16.82 -5.22
N ALA A 302 4.62 17.97 -4.62
CA ALA A 302 5.88 18.66 -4.85
C ALA A 302 6.44 19.22 -3.54
N THR A 303 7.71 19.63 -3.58
CA THR A 303 8.36 20.42 -2.53
C THR A 303 9.27 21.49 -3.13
N PRO A 304 9.71 22.48 -2.35
CA PRO A 304 10.77 23.40 -2.77
C PRO A 304 11.98 22.65 -3.34
N ARG A 305 12.61 23.24 -4.34
CA ARG A 305 13.72 22.63 -5.08
C ARG A 305 14.86 22.27 -4.15
N ARG A 306 15.28 21.01 -4.21
CA ARG A 306 16.56 20.56 -3.65
C ARG A 306 17.49 20.18 -4.82
N ALA A 307 18.41 21.09 -5.17
CA ALA A 307 19.34 20.88 -6.28
C ALA A 307 20.17 19.60 -6.06
N HIS A 308 20.42 18.86 -7.14
CA HIS A 308 21.19 17.62 -7.14
C HIS A 308 20.64 16.52 -6.21
N ALA A 309 19.38 16.61 -5.76
CA ALA A 309 18.83 15.66 -4.82
C ALA A 309 18.45 14.31 -5.45
N GLY A 310 18.69 14.11 -6.75
CA GLY A 310 18.37 12.85 -7.44
C GLY A 310 16.86 12.60 -7.54
N VAL A 311 16.06 13.67 -7.53
CA VAL A 311 14.61 13.66 -7.74
C VAL A 311 14.28 14.38 -9.04
N ASP A 312 13.21 13.93 -9.70
CA ASP A 312 12.67 14.65 -10.85
C ASP A 312 12.21 16.06 -10.43
N VAL A 313 12.24 16.98 -11.39
CA VAL A 313 11.79 18.35 -11.28
C VAL A 313 10.47 18.48 -12.00
N LEU A 314 9.46 19.07 -11.36
CA LEU A 314 8.21 19.40 -12.03
C LEU A 314 8.43 20.61 -12.93
N ALA A 315 8.16 20.42 -14.21
CA ALA A 315 8.31 21.47 -15.20
C ALA A 315 7.04 21.58 -16.04
N ARG A 316 6.55 22.82 -16.17
CA ARG A 316 5.61 23.16 -17.22
C ARG A 316 6.35 23.27 -18.55
N LEU A 317 5.96 22.46 -19.53
CA LEU A 317 6.43 22.50 -20.90
C LEU A 317 5.43 23.23 -21.78
N ARG A 318 5.93 24.02 -22.73
CA ARG A 318 5.16 24.66 -23.79
C ARG A 318 5.57 24.09 -25.14
N HIS A 319 4.59 23.63 -25.91
CA HIS A 319 4.80 23.13 -27.26
C HIS A 319 5.16 24.27 -28.22
N ALA A 320 5.86 23.97 -29.31
CA ALA A 320 6.26 24.93 -30.34
C ALA A 320 5.08 25.66 -31.01
N ASP A 321 3.88 25.08 -30.99
CA ASP A 321 2.65 25.73 -31.46
C ASP A 321 2.11 26.84 -30.54
N GLY A 322 2.70 26.99 -29.35
CA GLY A 322 2.36 28.02 -28.37
C GLY A 322 1.06 27.78 -27.59
N GLN A 323 0.22 26.83 -28.01
CA GLN A 323 -1.10 26.55 -27.45
C GLN A 323 -1.09 25.40 -26.44
N ARG A 324 -0.33 24.33 -26.73
CA ARG A 324 -0.28 23.17 -25.85
C ARG A 324 0.72 23.37 -24.72
N THR A 325 0.29 23.04 -23.50
CA THR A 325 1.18 22.96 -22.34
C THR A 325 0.95 21.67 -21.58
N LEU A 326 2.01 21.16 -20.94
CA LEU A 326 1.98 19.98 -20.08
C LEU A 326 2.73 20.27 -18.80
N LEU A 327 2.32 19.65 -17.70
CA LEU A 327 3.09 19.64 -16.45
C LEU A 327 3.63 18.23 -16.24
N VAL A 328 4.95 18.08 -16.27
CA VAL A 328 5.60 16.76 -16.26
C VAL A 328 6.80 16.74 -15.32
N PRO A 329 7.06 15.62 -14.62
CA PRO A 329 8.34 15.42 -13.95
C PRO A 329 9.46 15.07 -14.94
N LEU A 330 10.56 15.80 -14.89
CA LEU A 330 11.74 15.64 -15.74
C LEU A 330 13.01 15.46 -14.91
N ASP A 331 13.99 14.75 -15.47
CA ASP A 331 15.34 14.73 -14.90
C ASP A 331 15.90 16.17 -14.87
N GLU A 332 16.55 16.53 -13.77
CA GLU A 332 17.22 17.82 -13.60
C GLU A 332 18.21 18.10 -14.75
N ALA A 333 18.91 17.07 -15.25
CA ALA A 333 19.86 17.20 -16.35
C ALA A 333 19.20 17.56 -17.70
N ALA A 334 17.90 17.31 -17.86
CA ALA A 334 17.15 17.66 -19.07
C ALA A 334 16.66 19.12 -19.07
N LEU A 335 16.85 19.86 -17.98
CA LEU A 335 16.38 21.23 -17.83
C LEU A 335 17.50 22.27 -18.01
N PRO A 336 17.22 23.42 -18.65
CA PRO A 336 18.19 24.48 -18.77
C PRO A 336 18.45 25.14 -17.39
N PRO A 337 19.66 25.69 -17.13
CA PRO A 337 20.04 26.24 -15.82
C PRO A 337 19.07 27.30 -15.23
N ARG A 338 18.43 28.08 -16.11
CA ARG A 338 17.41 29.09 -15.76
C ARG A 338 16.18 28.53 -15.04
N CYS A 339 15.94 27.21 -15.13
CA CYS A 339 14.84 26.51 -14.46
C CYS A 339 15.15 26.10 -13.01
N GLY A 340 16.20 26.66 -12.39
CA GLY A 340 16.64 26.28 -11.04
C GLY A 340 15.63 26.56 -9.90
N LYS A 341 14.52 27.27 -10.17
CA LYS A 341 13.46 27.57 -9.18
C LYS A 341 12.27 26.62 -9.26
N LEU A 342 12.24 25.71 -10.24
CA LEU A 342 11.17 24.74 -10.41
C LEU A 342 11.17 23.71 -9.26
N PRO A 343 9.99 23.33 -8.74
CA PRO A 343 9.88 22.47 -7.56
C PRO A 343 10.27 21.01 -7.86
N SER A 344 10.62 20.28 -6.81
CA SER A 344 10.97 18.87 -6.88
C SER A 344 9.70 18.01 -6.81
N TYR A 345 9.62 16.99 -7.65
CA TYR A 345 8.54 15.99 -7.63
C TYR A 345 8.68 15.05 -6.43
N SER A 346 7.61 14.86 -5.66
CA SER A 346 7.61 14.02 -4.45
C SER A 346 7.19 12.56 -4.71
N HIS A 347 7.30 12.07 -5.94
CA HIS A 347 6.98 10.67 -6.28
C HIS A 347 5.55 10.23 -5.90
N ALA A 348 4.60 11.17 -5.96
CA ALA A 348 3.18 10.87 -5.82
C ALA A 348 2.32 11.88 -6.58
N PHE A 349 1.18 11.43 -7.10
CA PHE A 349 0.21 12.29 -7.75
C PHE A 349 -1.22 11.76 -7.62
N LEU A 350 -2.17 12.67 -7.71
CA LEU A 350 -3.60 12.39 -7.79
C LEU A 350 -4.09 12.54 -9.22
N ALA A 351 -4.93 11.62 -9.66
CA ALA A 351 -5.69 11.75 -10.90
C ALA A 351 -7.20 11.64 -10.61
N ARG A 352 -8.00 12.52 -11.22
CA ARG A 352 -9.46 12.38 -11.20
C ARG A 352 -9.85 11.22 -12.13
N LEU A 353 -10.60 10.26 -11.59
CA LEU A 353 -10.83 8.96 -12.24
C LEU A 353 -11.53 9.08 -13.60
N GLU A 354 -12.50 9.96 -13.73
CA GLU A 354 -13.28 10.10 -14.96
C GLU A 354 -12.46 10.56 -16.17
N PRO A 355 -11.79 11.74 -16.16
CA PRO A 355 -10.93 12.15 -17.25
C PRO A 355 -9.76 11.18 -17.43
N TYR A 356 -9.23 10.61 -16.33
CA TYR A 356 -8.20 9.59 -16.39
C TYR A 356 -8.63 8.36 -17.20
N ALA A 357 -9.80 7.81 -16.91
CA ALA A 357 -10.34 6.65 -17.61
C ALA A 357 -10.65 6.95 -19.10
N GLN A 358 -11.09 8.18 -19.41
CA GLN A 358 -11.26 8.62 -20.81
C GLN A 358 -9.94 8.61 -21.57
N THR A 359 -8.87 9.16 -20.97
CA THR A 359 -7.51 9.09 -21.56
C THR A 359 -7.08 7.65 -21.79
N LEU A 360 -7.27 6.77 -20.80
CA LEU A 360 -6.90 5.36 -20.93
C LEU A 360 -7.63 4.66 -22.10
N ARG A 361 -8.91 4.97 -22.34
CA ARG A 361 -9.65 4.40 -23.48
C ARG A 361 -9.10 4.88 -24.82
N LEU A 362 -8.67 6.14 -24.90
CA LEU A 362 -8.11 6.72 -26.13
C LEU A 362 -6.71 6.19 -26.43
N THR A 363 -5.91 5.92 -25.39
CA THR A 363 -4.49 5.57 -25.54
C THR A 363 -4.18 4.10 -25.25
N ALA A 364 -5.21 3.30 -24.93
CA ALA A 364 -5.08 1.96 -24.36
C ALA A 364 -4.17 1.92 -23.09
N GLY A 365 -4.01 3.06 -22.42
CA GLY A 365 -3.11 3.21 -21.27
C GLY A 365 -1.62 3.09 -21.61
N VAL A 366 -1.24 3.11 -22.89
CA VAL A 366 0.16 3.08 -23.31
C VAL A 366 0.78 4.45 -23.05
N VAL A 367 1.69 4.51 -22.09
CA VAL A 367 2.47 5.72 -21.78
C VAL A 367 3.79 5.77 -22.54
N ARG A 368 4.49 6.89 -22.42
CA ARG A 368 5.85 7.04 -22.92
C ARG A 368 6.78 6.03 -22.23
N GLU A 369 7.57 5.30 -23.02
CA GLU A 369 8.66 4.44 -22.54
C GLU A 369 10.00 5.03 -22.98
N VAL A 370 11.00 4.89 -22.13
CA VAL A 370 12.35 5.42 -22.34
C VAL A 370 13.33 4.25 -22.39
N ALA A 371 14.24 4.30 -23.36
CA ALA A 371 15.33 3.34 -23.48
C ALA A 371 16.32 3.46 -22.31
N ARG A 372 16.67 2.33 -21.69
CA ARG A 372 17.73 2.23 -20.69
C ARG A 372 18.68 1.11 -21.04
N ALA A 373 19.98 1.38 -20.89
CA ALA A 373 21.01 0.35 -21.01
C ALA A 373 20.86 -0.65 -19.85
N ASP A 374 21.00 -1.93 -20.17
CA ASP A 374 20.91 -3.03 -19.20
C ASP A 374 21.77 -4.22 -19.68
N GLY A 375 22.91 -4.45 -19.02
CA GLY A 375 23.77 -5.61 -19.29
C GLY A 375 24.19 -5.79 -20.76
N GLY A 376 24.47 -4.70 -21.49
CA GLY A 376 24.82 -4.74 -22.92
C GLY A 376 23.61 -4.81 -23.88
N CYS A 377 22.39 -4.79 -23.36
CA CYS A 377 21.14 -4.65 -24.08
C CYS A 377 20.51 -3.28 -23.80
N VAL A 378 19.44 -2.97 -24.54
CA VAL A 378 18.57 -1.82 -24.29
C VAL A 378 17.19 -2.33 -23.92
N ARG A 379 16.66 -1.90 -22.77
CA ARG A 379 15.27 -2.16 -22.38
C ARG A 379 14.43 -0.89 -22.43
N LEU A 380 13.16 -1.00 -22.78
CA LEU A 380 12.22 0.10 -22.62
C LEU A 380 11.62 0.07 -21.22
N VAL A 381 11.52 1.24 -20.59
CA VAL A 381 10.95 1.40 -19.25
C VAL A 381 9.93 2.53 -19.28
N ALA A 382 8.73 2.25 -18.78
CA ALA A 382 7.70 3.26 -18.52
C ALA A 382 7.65 3.61 -17.02
N ARG A 383 7.50 4.89 -16.69
CA ARG A 383 7.31 5.36 -15.30
C ARG A 383 5.85 5.73 -15.06
N VAL A 384 5.39 5.65 -13.81
CA VAL A 384 3.99 5.95 -13.45
C VAL A 384 3.63 7.40 -13.75
N GLN A 385 4.57 8.33 -13.53
CA GLN A 385 4.35 9.74 -13.86
C GLN A 385 4.30 10.04 -15.36
N ASP A 386 4.72 9.11 -16.22
CA ASP A 386 4.74 9.36 -17.67
C ASP A 386 3.31 9.39 -18.26
N TYR A 387 2.28 9.07 -17.46
CA TYR A 387 0.88 9.37 -17.76
C TYR A 387 0.66 10.85 -18.12
N ALA A 388 1.44 11.75 -17.55
CA ALA A 388 1.37 13.19 -17.78
C ALA A 388 1.65 13.63 -19.23
N TRP A 389 2.27 12.75 -20.03
CA TRP A 389 2.51 12.97 -21.45
C TRP A 389 1.31 12.64 -22.33
N LEU A 390 0.31 11.95 -21.79
CA LEU A 390 -0.84 11.55 -22.58
C LEU A 390 -1.72 12.76 -22.92
N PRO A 391 -2.29 12.79 -24.14
CA PRO A 391 -3.15 13.88 -24.57
C PRO A 391 -4.44 13.86 -23.73
N ALA A 392 -4.53 14.78 -22.78
CA ALA A 392 -5.76 15.15 -22.13
C ALA A 392 -5.74 16.66 -21.92
N ALA A 393 -6.86 17.33 -22.22
CA ALA A 393 -7.16 18.66 -21.72
C ALA A 393 -7.44 18.59 -20.20
N ALA A 394 -6.52 18.01 -19.44
CA ALA A 394 -6.62 17.84 -18.01
C ALA A 394 -6.10 19.12 -17.34
N ALA A 395 -6.87 19.65 -16.40
CA ALA A 395 -6.39 20.71 -15.52
C ALA A 395 -5.26 20.15 -14.63
N ALA A 396 -4.01 20.27 -15.10
CA ALA A 396 -2.83 19.76 -14.43
C ALA A 396 -2.15 20.86 -13.59
N GLY A 397 -1.92 20.55 -12.31
CA GLY A 397 -1.23 21.42 -11.37
C GLY A 397 -0.39 20.62 -10.37
N TYR A 398 0.14 21.31 -9.38
CA TYR A 398 0.91 20.69 -8.30
C TYR A 398 0.59 21.33 -6.96
N VAL A 399 0.87 20.59 -5.90
CA VAL A 399 0.71 21.00 -4.51
C VAL A 399 2.06 20.89 -3.84
N CYS A 400 2.61 22.04 -3.44
CA CYS A 400 3.95 22.17 -2.90
C CYS A 400 3.89 22.15 -1.37
N HIS A 401 4.34 21.05 -0.77
CA HIS A 401 4.51 20.90 0.67
C HIS A 401 5.83 21.52 1.13
N PRO A 402 5.98 21.85 2.43
CA PRO A 402 7.28 22.17 3.00
C PRO A 402 8.30 21.06 2.73
N ALA A 403 9.58 21.43 2.67
CA ALA A 403 10.66 20.54 2.25
C ALA A 403 10.80 19.29 3.15
N GLU A 404 10.43 19.40 4.42
CA GLU A 404 10.48 18.34 5.42
C GLU A 404 9.51 17.19 5.13
N PHE A 405 8.48 17.43 4.33
CA PHE A 405 7.48 16.41 3.95
C PHE A 405 7.71 15.84 2.54
N GLY A 406 8.80 16.25 1.89
CA GLY A 406 9.15 15.81 0.54
C GLY A 406 9.79 14.44 0.47
N HIS A 407 9.71 13.82 -0.70
CA HIS A 407 10.43 12.58 -0.96
C HIS A 407 11.94 12.80 -0.85
N THR A 408 12.62 11.92 -0.10
CA THR A 408 14.08 11.87 -0.03
C THR A 408 14.55 10.56 -0.64
N PRO A 409 15.29 10.60 -1.76
CA PRO A 409 15.79 9.39 -2.40
C PRO A 409 16.70 8.57 -1.51
N CYS A 410 16.64 7.26 -1.69
CA CYS A 410 17.37 6.28 -0.90
C CYS A 410 18.03 5.17 -1.73
N GLY A 411 18.18 5.40 -3.04
CA GLY A 411 18.66 4.38 -4.00
C GLY A 411 20.17 4.31 -4.20
N GLN A 412 20.97 5.22 -3.65
CA GLN A 412 22.43 5.18 -3.79
C GLN A 412 23.06 4.16 -2.85
N SER A 413 24.12 3.49 -3.32
CA SER A 413 24.96 2.64 -2.47
C SER A 413 25.71 3.47 -1.42
N LEU A 414 26.22 2.83 -0.37
CA LEU A 414 27.04 3.52 0.65
C LEU A 414 28.21 4.28 0.03
N ALA A 415 28.98 3.65 -0.86
CA ALA A 415 30.13 4.26 -1.51
C ALA A 415 29.73 5.45 -2.39
N ALA A 416 28.65 5.33 -3.17
CA ALA A 416 28.15 6.42 -4.00
C ALA A 416 27.61 7.57 -3.15
N GLY A 417 26.88 7.27 -2.07
CA GLY A 417 26.38 8.26 -1.12
C GLY A 417 27.49 9.01 -0.38
N ALA A 418 28.55 8.32 0.01
CA ALA A 418 29.74 8.92 0.62
C ALA A 418 30.48 9.83 -0.37
N ALA A 419 30.68 9.38 -1.61
CA ALA A 419 31.31 10.19 -2.67
C ALA A 419 30.51 11.47 -3.00
N ARG A 420 29.18 11.42 -2.88
CA ARG A 420 28.30 12.60 -3.02
C ARG A 420 28.41 13.52 -1.81
N SER A 421 28.39 12.97 -0.60
CA SER A 421 28.55 13.73 0.65
C SER A 421 29.87 14.48 0.68
N ALA A 422 30.97 13.87 0.22
CA ALA A 422 32.29 14.50 0.12
C ALA A 422 32.31 15.73 -0.82
N LYS A 423 31.35 15.85 -1.73
CA LYS A 423 31.17 17.00 -2.64
C LYS A 423 30.15 18.01 -2.10
N GLY A 424 29.66 17.84 -0.87
CA GLY A 424 28.58 18.65 -0.30
C GLY A 424 27.21 18.40 -0.94
N LEU A 425 27.03 17.28 -1.66
CA LEU A 425 25.77 16.94 -2.31
C LEU A 425 24.91 16.02 -1.43
N PRO A 426 23.57 16.02 -1.58
CA PRO A 426 22.70 15.07 -0.89
C PRO A 426 23.13 13.63 -1.16
N ALA A 427 23.33 12.84 -0.10
CA ALA A 427 23.86 11.49 -0.22
C ALA A 427 22.94 10.53 -0.98
N CYS A 428 21.62 10.67 -0.79
CA CYS A 428 20.59 9.86 -1.45
C CYS A 428 20.72 8.34 -1.17
N ALA A 429 21.30 7.98 -0.03
CA ALA A 429 21.49 6.59 0.40
C ALA A 429 20.34 6.14 1.32
N ALA A 430 20.29 4.85 1.69
CA ALA A 430 19.27 4.30 2.59
C ALA A 430 19.09 5.11 3.89
N ALA A 431 20.20 5.61 4.45
CA ALA A 431 20.20 6.48 5.61
C ALA A 431 19.46 7.82 5.37
N SER A 432 19.55 8.39 4.17
CA SER A 432 18.88 9.65 3.84
C SER A 432 17.36 9.51 3.90
N GLY A 433 16.82 8.42 3.37
CA GLY A 433 15.38 8.13 3.40
C GLY A 433 14.87 7.90 4.82
N GLU A 434 15.58 7.12 5.63
CA GLU A 434 15.18 6.87 7.03
C GLU A 434 15.20 8.14 7.89
N MET A 435 16.25 8.95 7.80
CA MET A 435 16.30 10.20 8.56
C MET A 435 15.18 11.16 8.16
N ALA A 436 14.81 11.22 6.87
CA ALA A 436 13.70 12.04 6.43
C ALA A 436 12.37 11.66 7.11
N VAL A 437 12.12 10.36 7.36
CA VAL A 437 10.92 9.90 8.08
C VAL A 437 10.88 10.45 9.50
N TYR A 438 11.97 10.33 10.26
CA TYR A 438 12.02 10.86 11.63
C TYR A 438 11.87 12.39 11.65
N LEU A 439 12.54 13.08 10.72
CA LEU A 439 12.54 14.53 10.68
C LEU A 439 11.20 15.11 10.24
N ALA A 440 10.44 14.44 9.36
CA ALA A 440 9.10 14.85 9.00
C ALA A 440 8.15 14.83 10.22
N HIS A 441 8.22 13.78 11.05
CA HIS A 441 7.43 13.73 12.28
C HIS A 441 7.89 14.76 13.32
N CYS A 442 9.21 14.99 13.44
CA CYS A 442 9.72 16.09 14.27
C CYS A 442 9.20 17.46 13.78
N ALA A 443 9.20 17.68 12.46
CA ALA A 443 8.68 18.90 11.86
C ALA A 443 7.19 19.09 12.17
N ALA A 444 6.37 18.03 12.03
CA ALA A 444 4.96 18.08 12.40
C ALA A 444 4.74 18.48 13.88
N LEU A 445 5.55 17.95 14.81
CA LEU A 445 5.50 18.34 16.22
C LEU A 445 5.89 19.83 16.42
N ARG A 446 6.98 20.29 15.78
CA ARG A 446 7.43 21.70 15.87
C ARG A 446 6.40 22.67 15.31
N LEU A 447 5.79 22.34 14.16
CA LEU A 447 4.74 23.15 13.53
C LEU A 447 3.56 23.39 14.48
N LEU A 448 3.26 22.42 15.35
CA LEU A 448 2.19 22.52 16.35
C LEU A 448 2.63 23.15 17.68
N GLY A 449 3.89 23.58 17.80
CA GLY A 449 4.42 24.29 18.96
C GLY A 449 5.15 23.41 19.99
N ALA A 450 5.45 22.15 19.68
CA ALA A 450 6.28 21.30 20.54
C ALA A 450 7.76 21.68 20.46
N HIS A 451 8.48 21.49 21.57
CA HIS A 451 9.91 21.71 21.63
C HIS A 451 10.68 20.45 21.21
N VAL A 452 11.13 20.44 19.95
CA VAL A 452 12.02 19.40 19.42
C VAL A 452 13.24 20.10 18.80
N PRO A 453 14.48 19.88 19.28
CA PRO A 453 15.67 20.49 18.71
C PRO A 453 15.85 20.19 17.21
N PRO A 454 16.48 21.08 16.42
CA PRO A 454 16.84 20.79 15.04
C PRO A 454 17.87 19.64 14.99
N PRO A 455 17.92 18.87 13.88
CA PRO A 455 18.91 17.81 13.71
C PRO A 455 20.33 18.36 13.54
N ARG A 456 21.32 17.50 13.78
CA ARG A 456 22.74 17.76 13.50
C ARG A 456 23.26 16.80 12.44
N GLU A 457 24.27 17.24 11.70
CA GLU A 457 24.93 16.35 10.74
C GLU A 457 25.66 15.22 11.46
N ARG A 458 25.49 14.00 10.94
CA ARG A 458 26.21 12.81 11.37
C ARG A 458 26.63 12.01 10.15
N ALA A 459 27.82 11.43 10.21
CA ALA A 459 28.36 10.58 9.16
C ALA A 459 28.30 9.10 9.56
N PHE A 460 27.97 8.25 8.59
CA PHE A 460 28.14 6.79 8.65
C PHE A 460 28.83 6.34 7.36
N HIS A 461 30.04 5.80 7.45
CA HIS A 461 30.90 5.44 6.31
C HIS A 461 31.05 6.57 5.29
N GLY A 462 31.16 7.82 5.78
CA GLY A 462 31.24 9.01 4.94
C GLY A 462 29.91 9.49 4.34
N VAL A 463 28.80 8.78 4.55
CA VAL A 463 27.45 9.23 4.21
C VAL A 463 26.98 10.22 5.26
N VAL A 464 26.87 11.50 4.89
CA VAL A 464 26.45 12.58 5.81
C VAL A 464 24.93 12.75 5.75
N VAL A 465 24.26 12.65 6.89
CA VAL A 465 22.80 12.83 7.03
C VAL A 465 22.46 13.68 8.26
N PRO A 466 21.35 14.44 8.23
CA PRO A 466 20.85 15.13 9.42
C PRO A 466 20.19 14.11 10.36
N LEU A 467 20.77 13.90 11.54
CA LEU A 467 20.21 13.07 12.60
C LEU A 467 19.70 13.95 13.74
N GLY A 468 18.49 13.69 14.19
CA GLY A 468 17.91 14.30 15.39
C GLY A 468 17.09 13.27 16.16
N ALA A 469 16.07 13.75 16.89
CA ALA A 469 15.16 12.86 17.59
C ALA A 469 14.48 11.86 16.62
N CYS A 470 14.39 10.60 17.02
CA CYS A 470 13.74 9.55 16.23
C CYS A 470 12.26 9.49 16.62
N VAL A 471 11.45 10.33 15.99
CA VAL A 471 10.00 10.37 16.24
C VAL A 471 9.27 9.56 15.17
N VAL A 472 8.41 8.63 15.60
CA VAL A 472 7.51 7.87 14.72
C VAL A 472 6.08 7.99 15.24
N LEU A 473 5.26 8.71 14.48
CA LEU A 473 3.83 8.86 14.73
C LEU A 473 3.08 7.86 13.85
N HIS A 474 2.62 6.77 14.45
CA HIS A 474 1.89 5.75 13.69
C HIS A 474 0.56 6.33 13.16
N PRO A 475 0.11 6.01 11.93
CA PRO A 475 -1.10 6.59 11.34
C PRO A 475 -2.38 6.46 12.20
N SER A 476 -2.53 5.36 12.94
CA SER A 476 -3.62 5.19 13.92
C SER A 476 -3.67 6.25 15.03
N PHE A 477 -2.53 6.86 15.41
CA PHE A 477 -2.49 7.97 16.35
C PHE A 477 -3.00 9.26 15.71
N ALA A 478 -2.45 9.60 14.55
CA ALA A 478 -2.86 10.73 13.74
C ALA A 478 -2.52 10.49 12.26
N PRO A 479 -3.52 10.35 11.37
CA PRO A 479 -3.28 10.20 9.93
C PRO A 479 -3.06 11.53 9.22
N SER A 480 -3.19 12.67 9.90
CA SER A 480 -3.04 14.01 9.31
C SER A 480 -2.55 15.01 10.35
N LEU A 481 -2.12 16.20 9.90
CA LEU A 481 -1.64 17.23 10.82
C LEU A 481 -2.80 17.81 11.66
N ALA A 482 -3.99 17.97 11.06
CA ALA A 482 -5.21 18.34 11.79
C ALA A 482 -5.56 17.30 12.85
N ALA A 483 -5.47 15.99 12.53
CA ALA A 483 -5.69 14.95 13.52
C ALA A 483 -4.66 15.02 14.65
N LEU A 484 -3.38 15.25 14.33
CA LEU A 484 -2.31 15.40 15.30
C LEU A 484 -2.53 16.62 16.22
N ARG A 485 -2.99 17.74 15.67
CA ARG A 485 -3.32 18.96 16.43
C ARG A 485 -4.32 18.68 17.55
N HIS A 486 -5.31 17.81 17.32
CA HIS A 486 -6.28 17.42 18.33
C HIS A 486 -5.75 16.41 19.37
N LYS A 487 -4.59 15.80 19.12
CA LYS A 487 -3.95 14.84 20.04
C LYS A 487 -3.01 15.52 21.03
N LEU A 488 -2.50 16.70 20.69
CA LEU A 488 -1.58 17.48 21.50
C LEU A 488 -2.37 18.60 22.19
N LEU A 489 -2.79 18.37 23.43
CA LEU A 489 -3.67 19.28 24.17
C LEU A 489 -2.94 20.55 24.63
N THR A 490 -1.67 20.40 25.02
CA THR A 490 -0.78 21.53 25.35
C THR A 490 0.58 21.36 24.66
N PRO A 491 0.68 21.64 23.33
CA PRO A 491 1.89 21.34 22.55
C PRO A 491 3.18 21.94 23.11
N ALA A 492 3.13 23.17 23.66
CA ALA A 492 4.29 23.82 24.28
C ALA A 492 4.84 23.07 25.51
N ALA A 493 4.06 22.16 26.10
CA ALA A 493 4.47 21.29 27.21
C ALA A 493 5.00 19.91 26.74
N LEU A 494 5.13 19.69 25.43
CA LEU A 494 5.80 18.55 24.83
C LEU A 494 7.24 18.93 24.48
N SER A 495 8.20 18.28 25.14
CA SER A 495 9.63 18.42 24.87
C SER A 495 10.26 17.05 24.59
N VAL A 496 10.99 16.94 23.49
CA VAL A 496 11.70 15.72 23.08
C VAL A 496 13.16 16.11 22.82
N SER A 497 14.10 15.53 23.56
CA SER A 497 15.53 15.82 23.40
C SER A 497 16.07 15.31 22.05
N GLU A 498 17.18 15.89 21.58
CA GLU A 498 17.82 15.54 20.29
C GLU A 498 18.17 14.04 20.17
N ARG A 499 18.52 13.39 21.28
CA ARG A 499 18.91 11.97 21.34
C ARG A 499 17.72 11.02 21.57
N SER A 500 16.51 11.54 21.68
CA SER A 500 15.36 10.76 22.09
C SER A 500 14.76 9.94 20.96
N THR A 501 14.07 8.86 21.33
CA THR A 501 13.20 8.09 20.44
C THR A 501 11.78 8.10 20.99
N LEU A 502 10.82 8.55 20.19
CA LEU A 502 9.40 8.61 20.58
C LEU A 502 8.57 7.84 19.58
N LEU A 503 7.96 6.75 20.03
CA LEU A 503 7.04 5.94 19.24
C LEU A 503 5.63 6.10 19.80
N VAL A 504 4.68 6.57 18.98
CA VAL A 504 3.30 6.80 19.41
C VAL A 504 2.32 6.08 18.50
N ARG A 505 1.50 5.21 19.10
CA ARG A 505 0.49 4.41 18.40
C ARG A 505 -0.81 4.37 19.20
N GLY A 506 -1.94 4.42 18.48
CA GLY A 506 -3.25 4.18 19.04
C GLY A 506 -4.17 5.39 18.95
N ARG A 507 -5.40 5.11 18.54
CA ARG A 507 -6.39 6.13 18.19
C ARG A 507 -6.87 6.96 19.37
N HIS A 508 -6.96 6.35 20.55
CA HIS A 508 -7.52 6.99 21.74
C HIS A 508 -6.43 7.43 22.71
N LEU A 509 -5.28 7.83 22.18
CA LEU A 509 -4.18 8.44 22.92
C LEU A 509 -4.25 9.96 22.76
N VAL A 510 -4.09 10.71 23.84
CA VAL A 510 -3.86 12.17 23.84
C VAL A 510 -2.71 12.53 24.77
N ILE A 511 -2.00 13.61 24.46
CA ILE A 511 -0.82 14.08 25.20
C ILE A 511 -1.05 15.53 25.66
N GLU A 512 -1.00 15.74 26.97
CA GLU A 512 -0.96 17.08 27.57
C GLU A 512 0.49 17.50 27.77
N ARG A 513 1.21 16.82 28.66
CA ARG A 513 2.60 17.16 29.02
C ARG A 513 3.49 15.94 28.96
N LEU A 514 4.59 16.07 28.22
CA LEU A 514 5.61 15.04 28.07
C LEU A 514 6.98 15.69 27.98
N SER A 515 7.90 15.27 28.83
CA SER A 515 9.34 15.59 28.74
C SER A 515 10.11 14.30 28.54
N LEU A 516 10.78 14.17 27.41
CA LEU A 516 11.49 12.96 27.02
C LEU A 516 12.97 13.24 26.76
N ASP A 517 13.83 12.54 27.49
CA ASP A 517 15.27 12.40 27.24
C ASP A 517 15.69 10.91 27.26
N GLY A 518 15.48 10.22 26.16
CA GLY A 518 15.71 8.78 26.03
C GLY A 518 14.69 8.15 25.09
N ALA A 519 14.35 6.87 25.28
CA ALA A 519 13.36 6.18 24.45
C ALA A 519 12.04 5.94 25.20
N LEU A 520 10.93 6.25 24.53
CA LEU A 520 9.56 6.04 25.00
C LEU A 520 8.68 5.48 23.87
N GLU A 521 7.97 4.39 24.18
CA GLU A 521 6.88 3.85 23.38
C GLU A 521 5.55 4.04 24.11
N LEU A 522 4.60 4.69 23.45
CA LEU A 522 3.21 4.78 23.88
C LEU A 522 2.34 4.02 22.88
N SER A 523 1.61 3.01 23.36
CA SER A 523 0.75 2.18 22.50
C SER A 523 -0.60 1.91 23.17
N VAL A 524 -1.68 2.18 22.45
CA VAL A 524 -3.06 2.03 22.96
C VAL A 524 -3.89 1.20 22.00
N ALA A 525 -4.49 0.12 22.51
CA ALA A 525 -5.41 -0.72 21.76
C ALA A 525 -6.74 -0.01 21.48
N GLU A 526 -7.47 -0.49 20.48
CA GLU A 526 -8.76 0.07 20.05
C GLU A 526 -9.84 0.09 21.14
N CYS A 527 -9.76 -0.83 22.10
CA CYS A 527 -10.70 -0.98 23.21
C CYS A 527 -10.38 -0.11 24.44
N ALA A 528 -9.30 0.67 24.41
CA ALA A 528 -8.81 1.45 25.54
C ALA A 528 -8.54 2.91 25.15
N SER A 529 -8.44 3.79 26.14
CA SER A 529 -7.96 5.17 25.98
C SER A 529 -6.82 5.49 26.93
N LEU A 530 -5.94 6.42 26.53
CA LEU A 530 -4.82 6.90 27.31
C LEU A 530 -4.71 8.42 27.23
N ARG A 531 -4.75 9.09 28.39
CA ARG A 531 -4.44 10.51 28.53
C ARG A 531 -3.11 10.69 29.25
N VAL A 532 -2.11 11.20 28.56
CA VAL A 532 -0.81 11.53 29.17
C VAL A 532 -0.89 12.93 29.77
N ARG A 533 -1.30 13.03 31.04
CA ARG A 533 -1.43 14.31 31.74
C ARG A 533 -0.08 14.90 32.11
N SER A 534 0.82 14.08 32.65
CA SER A 534 2.17 14.47 33.03
C SER A 534 3.09 13.24 32.97
N LEU A 535 4.10 13.27 32.11
CA LEU A 535 5.07 12.19 31.98
C LEU A 535 6.47 12.76 31.76
N HIS A 536 7.39 12.44 32.68
CA HIS A 536 8.82 12.67 32.50
C HIS A 536 9.52 11.31 32.31
N VAL A 537 10.37 11.21 31.29
CA VAL A 537 11.14 10.01 30.99
C VAL A 537 12.58 10.39 30.71
N ALA A 538 13.51 9.88 31.51
CA ALA A 538 14.94 9.95 31.28
C ALA A 538 15.53 8.54 31.32
N ASN A 539 16.20 8.10 30.25
CA ASN A 539 16.88 6.80 30.18
C ASN A 539 18.01 6.80 29.13
N GLU A 540 18.76 5.70 29.04
CA GLU A 540 19.86 5.55 28.07
C GLU A 540 19.43 5.59 26.61
N GLY A 541 18.13 5.47 26.32
CA GLY A 541 17.58 5.58 24.98
C GLY A 541 18.15 4.58 23.99
N TRP A 542 18.05 4.91 22.71
CA TRP A 542 18.53 4.09 21.61
C TRP A 542 19.69 4.79 20.91
N GLN A 543 20.54 4.01 20.26
CA GLN A 543 21.74 4.50 19.60
C GLN A 543 21.94 3.81 18.25
N PHE A 544 22.21 4.61 17.21
CA PHE A 544 22.75 4.09 15.96
C PHE A 544 24.25 3.84 16.11
N ASP A 545 24.66 2.59 15.90
CA ASP A 545 26.04 2.14 15.95
C ASP A 545 26.50 1.83 14.52
N GLU A 546 27.58 2.50 14.08
CA GLU A 546 28.20 2.25 12.78
C GLU A 546 28.76 0.82 12.71
N ILE A 547 28.53 0.12 11.61
CA ILE A 547 28.97 -1.27 11.44
C ILE A 547 30.39 -1.26 10.89
N SER A 548 31.36 -1.88 11.57
CA SER A 548 32.75 -1.88 11.08
C SER A 548 32.92 -2.41 9.66
N GLU A 549 33.85 -1.86 8.88
CA GLU A 549 34.08 -2.26 7.48
C GLU A 549 34.39 -3.75 7.32
N GLY A 550 35.14 -4.35 8.26
CA GLY A 550 35.47 -5.77 8.22
C GLY A 550 34.21 -6.65 8.24
N VAL A 551 33.22 -6.27 9.04
CA VAL A 551 31.94 -6.98 9.17
C VAL A 551 31.05 -6.77 7.93
N LEU A 552 31.03 -5.56 7.37
CA LEU A 552 30.32 -5.31 6.09
C LEU A 552 30.89 -6.14 4.94
N ARG A 553 32.22 -6.29 4.86
CA ARG A 553 32.88 -7.09 3.82
C ARG A 553 32.74 -8.61 4.04
N GLY A 554 32.57 -9.04 5.29
CA GLY A 554 32.40 -10.44 5.65
C GLY A 554 31.07 -11.07 5.20
N GLY A 555 30.09 -10.26 4.75
CA GLY A 555 28.80 -10.76 4.27
C GLY A 555 27.86 -11.29 5.36
N GLU A 556 28.24 -11.17 6.63
CA GLU A 556 27.45 -11.63 7.79
C GLU A 556 26.32 -10.66 8.16
N VAL A 557 26.28 -9.48 7.53
CA VAL A 557 25.30 -8.43 7.81
C VAL A 557 24.11 -8.57 6.87
N PRO A 558 22.86 -8.54 7.38
CA PRO A 558 21.68 -8.51 6.53
C PRO A 558 21.76 -7.39 5.47
N PRO A 559 21.40 -7.64 4.20
CA PRO A 559 21.58 -6.68 3.10
C PRO A 559 21.05 -5.29 3.42
N LEU A 560 19.90 -5.22 4.10
CA LEU A 560 19.30 -3.96 4.53
C LEU A 560 20.18 -3.12 5.45
N LEU A 561 20.82 -3.74 6.43
CA LEU A 561 21.73 -3.05 7.35
C LEU A 561 23.04 -2.71 6.63
N ALA A 562 23.51 -3.59 5.74
CA ALA A 562 24.69 -3.37 4.93
C ALA A 562 24.52 -2.14 4.00
N ARG A 563 23.34 -1.91 3.43
CA ARG A 563 23.05 -0.71 2.62
C ARG A 563 22.99 0.59 3.45
N ARG A 564 22.73 0.50 4.76
CA ARG A 564 22.65 1.66 5.68
C ARG A 564 24.00 1.98 6.34
N GLY A 565 24.82 0.97 6.59
CA GLY A 565 26.13 1.12 7.26
C GLY A 565 26.05 1.27 8.78
N TYR A 566 24.88 1.06 9.39
CA TYR A 566 24.70 1.10 10.83
C TYR A 566 23.59 0.15 11.29
N THR A 567 23.62 -0.18 12.57
CA THR A 567 22.56 -0.90 13.29
C THR A 567 21.98 -0.02 14.40
N LEU A 568 20.81 -0.40 14.92
CA LEU A 568 20.14 0.31 16.01
C LEU A 568 20.21 -0.51 17.29
N ARG A 569 20.95 -0.02 18.29
CA ARG A 569 21.08 -0.61 19.61
C ARG A 569 20.09 0.03 20.59
N LYS A 570 19.15 -0.76 21.11
CA LYS A 570 18.12 -0.33 22.06
C LYS A 570 18.61 -0.48 23.52
N ARG A 571 19.38 0.50 24.03
CA ARG A 571 20.03 0.41 25.36
C ARG A 571 19.06 0.47 26.52
N ALA A 572 18.11 1.39 26.47
CA ALA A 572 17.00 1.45 27.42
C ALA A 572 15.75 1.98 26.72
N GLN A 573 14.58 1.63 27.25
CA GLN A 573 13.30 2.19 26.81
C GLN A 573 12.27 2.12 27.94
N ARG A 574 11.36 3.09 27.96
CA ARG A 574 10.13 3.01 28.72
C ARG A 574 8.99 2.65 27.76
N ARG A 575 8.15 1.68 28.11
CA ARG A 575 6.99 1.28 27.31
C ARG A 575 5.72 1.43 28.13
N LEU A 576 4.74 2.15 27.62
CA LEU A 576 3.39 2.25 28.17
C LEU A 576 2.42 1.67 27.14
N VAL A 577 2.08 0.40 27.33
CA VAL A 577 1.20 -0.36 26.44
C VAL A 577 -0.13 -0.62 27.15
N VAL A 578 -1.20 -0.01 26.65
CA VAL A 578 -2.55 -0.17 27.19
C VAL A 578 -3.35 -1.06 26.24
N SER A 579 -3.51 -2.33 26.61
CA SER A 579 -4.24 -3.33 25.81
C SER A 579 -5.57 -3.75 26.42
N GLN A 580 -5.77 -3.53 27.72
CA GLN A 580 -7.01 -3.91 28.42
C GLN A 580 -8.08 -2.84 28.24
N PRO A 581 -9.37 -3.22 28.09
CA PRO A 581 -10.45 -2.27 27.94
C PRO A 581 -10.58 -1.31 29.13
N GLY A 582 -10.72 -0.02 28.85
CA GLY A 582 -10.95 1.01 29.87
C GLY A 582 -10.29 2.34 29.56
N ALA A 583 -10.50 3.31 30.46
CA ALA A 583 -9.85 4.60 30.42
C ALA A 583 -8.62 4.60 31.33
N TYR A 584 -7.51 5.11 30.81
CA TYR A 584 -6.24 5.18 31.51
C TYR A 584 -5.66 6.58 31.43
N GLU A 585 -4.96 6.96 32.48
CA GLU A 585 -4.23 8.22 32.54
C GLU A 585 -2.81 7.98 33.06
N VAL A 586 -1.89 8.83 32.63
CA VAL A 586 -0.52 8.88 33.17
C VAL A 586 -0.34 10.23 33.86
N VAL A 587 -0.13 10.18 35.17
CA VAL A 587 0.10 11.35 36.02
C VAL A 587 1.39 11.14 36.78
N ASP A 588 2.32 12.07 36.63
CA ASP A 588 3.66 12.04 37.23
C ASP A 588 4.41 10.73 36.99
N GLY A 589 4.20 10.18 35.79
CA GLY A 589 4.81 8.92 35.37
C GLY A 589 4.09 7.67 35.87
N GLU A 590 3.01 7.73 36.63
CA GLU A 590 2.24 6.54 37.02
C GLU A 590 1.05 6.31 36.10
N LEU A 591 0.96 5.10 35.52
CA LEU A 591 -0.19 4.67 34.74
C LEU A 591 -1.30 4.19 35.69
N ARG A 592 -2.48 4.79 35.60
CA ARG A 592 -3.63 4.44 36.44
C ARG A 592 -4.87 4.26 35.58
N ARG A 593 -5.69 3.27 35.92
CA ARG A 593 -7.02 3.11 35.35
C ARG A 593 -7.97 4.09 36.05
N VAL A 594 -8.73 4.84 35.28
CA VAL A 594 -9.71 5.80 35.82
C VAL A 594 -11.13 5.31 35.53
N ALA A 595 -12.08 5.71 36.37
CA ALA A 595 -13.49 5.55 36.04
C ALA A 595 -13.75 6.28 34.72
N ALA A 596 -14.40 5.62 33.76
CA ALA A 596 -14.76 6.27 32.51
C ALA A 596 -15.62 7.50 32.86
N GLU A 597 -15.08 8.71 32.66
CA GLU A 597 -15.89 9.91 32.71
C GLU A 597 -17.06 9.71 31.73
N LYS A 598 -18.27 10.10 32.14
CA LYS A 598 -19.43 10.21 31.22
C LYS A 598 -19.20 11.38 30.26
N GLU A 599 -18.06 11.42 29.58
CA GLU A 599 -17.82 12.35 28.49
C GLU A 599 -18.12 11.63 27.18
N SER A 600 -19.29 11.95 26.64
CA SER A 600 -19.57 11.76 25.23
C SER A 600 -18.47 12.44 24.43
N PHE A 601 -17.59 11.66 23.83
CA PHE A 601 -16.62 12.13 22.84
C PHE A 601 -17.40 12.69 21.63
N HIS A 602 -17.72 13.98 21.66
CA HIS A 602 -18.24 14.72 20.53
C HIS A 602 -17.13 15.62 19.99
N PRO A 603 -16.77 15.56 18.70
CA PRO A 603 -15.98 16.63 18.10
C PRO A 603 -16.75 17.95 18.25
N PRO A 604 -16.07 19.10 18.40
CA PRO A 604 -16.77 20.38 18.46
C PRO A 604 -17.60 20.54 17.19
N ALA A 605 -18.89 20.81 17.36
CA ALA A 605 -19.75 21.18 16.26
C ALA A 605 -19.17 22.42 15.55
N SER A 606 -19.24 22.43 14.22
CA SER A 606 -19.04 23.63 13.41
C SER A 606 -19.78 24.82 14.03
N PRO A 607 -19.27 26.06 13.94
CA PRO A 607 -19.91 27.21 14.57
C PRO A 607 -21.36 27.31 14.07
N ARG A 608 -22.31 26.96 14.94
CA ARG A 608 -23.73 27.13 14.68
C ARG A 608 -24.06 28.60 14.84
N GLU A 609 -24.67 29.16 13.81
CA GLU A 609 -25.33 30.46 13.83
C GLU A 609 -26.25 30.60 15.06
N ALA A 610 -26.32 31.83 15.57
CA ALA A 610 -27.05 32.20 16.77
C ALA A 610 -28.53 31.76 16.73
N PRO A 611 -29.10 31.25 17.84
CA PRO A 611 -30.50 30.86 17.87
C PRO A 611 -31.40 32.09 18.05
N ARG A 612 -32.39 32.23 17.15
CA ARG A 612 -33.60 33.03 17.38
C ARG A 612 -34.48 32.27 18.38
N GLY A 613 -34.92 32.98 19.41
CA GLY A 613 -35.68 32.45 20.54
C GLY A 613 -37.11 32.02 20.20
N GLY A 614 -37.65 31.14 21.06
CA GLY A 614 -39.04 30.69 20.99
C GLY A 614 -39.39 29.66 22.07
N ALA A 615 -39.78 30.18 23.24
CA ALA A 615 -40.70 29.66 24.25
C ALA A 615 -40.55 28.27 24.90
N ALA A 616 -40.65 28.33 26.23
CA ALA A 616 -40.59 27.29 27.24
C ALA A 616 -41.89 26.48 27.43
N PHE A 617 -41.76 25.29 28.03
CA PHE A 617 -42.72 24.75 29.01
C PHE A 617 -41.94 23.97 30.09
N GLY A 618 -42.25 24.26 31.36
CA GLY A 618 -41.54 23.77 32.54
C GLY A 618 -42.28 22.71 33.36
N GLY A 619 -41.66 22.29 34.46
CA GLY A 619 -42.28 21.58 35.59
C GLY A 619 -41.40 20.47 36.20
N PRO A 620 -41.41 20.23 37.54
CA PRO A 620 -40.17 20.05 38.31
C PRO A 620 -39.90 18.64 38.88
N LEU A 621 -38.66 18.49 39.36
CA LEU A 621 -38.04 17.39 40.11
C LEU A 621 -38.72 17.09 41.46
N GLN A 622 -38.74 15.82 41.88
CA GLN A 622 -38.48 15.42 43.28
C GLN A 622 -38.24 13.91 43.42
N GLY A 623 -37.25 13.53 44.25
CA GLY A 623 -37.00 12.16 44.66
C GLY A 623 -35.56 11.91 45.15
N SER A 624 -35.27 12.33 46.38
CA SER A 624 -34.01 12.12 47.11
C SER A 624 -33.92 10.73 47.74
N LEU A 625 -32.74 10.09 47.73
CA LEU A 625 -32.39 8.94 48.58
C LEU A 625 -30.96 9.11 49.16
N PRO A 626 -30.69 8.64 50.39
CA PRO A 626 -29.55 9.03 51.24
C PRO A 626 -28.26 8.24 50.94
N PRO A 627 -27.08 8.63 51.49
CA PRO A 627 -25.83 7.93 51.24
C PRO A 627 -25.71 6.68 52.11
N PRO A 628 -25.22 5.53 51.62
CA PRO A 628 -24.87 4.43 52.50
C PRO A 628 -23.47 4.61 53.10
N ALA A 629 -23.39 4.20 54.35
CA ALA A 629 -22.28 4.34 55.29
C ALA A 629 -21.05 3.50 54.94
N ALA A 630 -19.92 3.91 55.51
CA ALA A 630 -18.69 3.13 55.56
C ALA A 630 -18.91 1.78 56.27
N ALA A 631 -18.48 0.68 55.64
CA ALA A 631 -18.43 -0.63 56.27
C ALA A 631 -17.14 -1.39 55.92
N VAL A 632 -16.64 -2.00 56.98
CA VAL A 632 -15.37 -2.68 57.23
C VAL A 632 -15.27 -4.03 56.51
N TRP A 633 -14.05 -4.47 56.22
CA TRP A 633 -13.72 -5.72 55.52
C TRP A 633 -14.26 -6.99 56.23
N SER A 634 -14.66 -8.01 55.45
CA SER A 634 -14.70 -9.41 55.90
C SER A 634 -14.31 -10.38 54.78
N SER A 635 -13.66 -11.47 55.17
CA SER A 635 -12.96 -12.49 54.36
C SER A 635 -13.78 -13.12 53.23
N SER A 636 -13.25 -13.06 52.00
CA SER A 636 -13.86 -13.64 50.80
C SER A 636 -13.65 -15.15 50.72
N ALA A 637 -14.74 -15.92 50.69
CA ALA A 637 -14.75 -17.23 50.07
C ALA A 637 -14.51 -17.05 48.55
N LEU A 638 -13.73 -17.95 47.94
CA LEU A 638 -13.45 -17.90 46.51
C LEU A 638 -14.54 -18.70 45.75
N GLU A 639 -15.60 -18.02 45.32
CA GLU A 639 -16.57 -18.61 44.38
C GLU A 639 -16.05 -18.46 42.95
N LEU A 640 -15.84 -19.60 42.27
CA LEU A 640 -15.56 -19.61 40.82
C LEU A 640 -16.88 -19.41 40.08
N SER A 641 -17.00 -18.30 39.35
CA SER A 641 -18.16 -18.03 38.51
C SER A 641 -18.27 -19.04 37.36
N PRO A 642 -19.50 -19.38 36.90
CA PRO A 642 -19.69 -20.23 35.74
C PRO A 642 -18.96 -19.64 34.52
N GLY A 643 -17.92 -20.33 34.03
CA GLY A 643 -17.07 -19.85 32.93
C GLY A 643 -15.73 -19.23 33.34
N ALA A 644 -15.36 -19.22 34.63
CA ALA A 644 -14.00 -18.84 35.05
C ALA A 644 -12.96 -19.85 34.51
N ALA A 645 -11.90 -19.34 33.87
CA ALA A 645 -10.84 -20.14 33.27
C ALA A 645 -9.58 -20.14 34.14
N LEU A 646 -9.05 -21.33 34.42
CA LEU A 646 -7.81 -21.51 35.16
C LEU A 646 -6.71 -21.91 34.17
N SER A 647 -5.71 -21.05 33.99
CA SER A 647 -4.61 -21.28 33.04
C SER A 647 -3.48 -22.06 33.71
N VAL A 648 -3.28 -23.30 33.29
CA VAL A 648 -2.10 -24.11 33.65
C VAL A 648 -1.23 -24.25 32.39
N PRO A 649 0.01 -23.75 32.39
CA PRO A 649 0.90 -23.92 31.24
C PRO A 649 1.32 -25.39 31.13
N LEU A 650 1.09 -26.01 29.96
CA LEU A 650 1.47 -27.39 29.65
C LEU A 650 2.44 -27.39 28.45
N VAL A 651 3.56 -28.10 28.58
CA VAL A 651 4.56 -28.24 27.51
C VAL A 651 4.44 -29.63 26.89
N LEU A 652 4.04 -29.68 25.62
CA LEU A 652 3.88 -30.92 24.85
C LEU A 652 5.16 -31.22 24.07
N ARG A 653 5.49 -32.51 23.91
CA ARG A 653 6.71 -32.93 23.20
C ARG A 653 6.60 -32.87 21.67
N GLU A 654 5.39 -32.77 21.08
CA GLU A 654 5.16 -32.70 19.63
C GLU A 654 3.96 -31.78 19.27
N PRO A 655 3.89 -31.19 18.06
CA PRO A 655 2.86 -30.23 17.68
C PRO A 655 1.51 -30.90 17.39
N SER A 656 0.55 -30.71 18.31
CA SER A 656 -0.72 -31.44 18.30
C SER A 656 -1.88 -30.56 18.75
N LEU A 657 -3.09 -30.83 18.25
CA LEU A 657 -4.29 -30.19 18.78
C LEU A 657 -4.71 -30.92 20.06
N VAL A 658 -4.84 -30.18 21.16
CA VAL A 658 -5.21 -30.74 22.47
C VAL A 658 -6.56 -30.22 22.90
N SER A 659 -7.49 -31.14 23.20
CA SER A 659 -8.72 -30.83 23.94
C SER A 659 -8.53 -31.20 25.41
N ILE A 660 -8.79 -30.26 26.32
CA ILE A 660 -8.70 -30.47 27.77
C ILE A 660 -10.08 -30.30 28.38
N GLU A 661 -10.63 -31.37 28.98
CA GLU A 661 -11.86 -31.30 29.76
C GLU A 661 -11.50 -31.37 31.26
N VAL A 662 -11.86 -30.33 32.03
CA VAL A 662 -11.54 -30.19 33.46
C VAL A 662 -12.81 -30.34 34.30
N LYS A 663 -12.83 -31.29 35.24
CA LYS A 663 -13.95 -31.51 36.17
C LYS A 663 -13.50 -31.36 37.63
N PRO A 664 -14.27 -30.64 38.49
CA PRO A 664 -13.97 -30.54 39.90
C PRO A 664 -14.25 -31.88 40.60
N ASN A 665 -13.32 -32.36 41.43
CA ASN A 665 -13.52 -33.57 42.22
C ASN A 665 -14.32 -33.24 43.49
N ARG A 666 -15.48 -33.87 43.70
CA ARG A 666 -16.43 -33.57 44.80
C ARG A 666 -15.96 -33.99 46.21
N ALA A 667 -14.71 -34.41 46.38
CA ALA A 667 -14.24 -35.05 47.61
C ALA A 667 -13.40 -34.17 48.56
N GLY A 668 -13.20 -32.88 48.27
CA GLY A 668 -12.48 -31.95 49.17
C GLY A 668 -13.44 -31.17 50.07
N LEU A 669 -13.23 -31.20 51.39
CA LEU A 669 -14.12 -30.70 52.44
C LEU A 669 -14.68 -29.28 52.22
N TRP A 670 -16.01 -29.20 52.35
CA TRP A 670 -16.80 -27.98 52.49
C TRP A 670 -16.73 -27.44 53.92
N HIS A 671 -16.34 -26.17 54.11
CA HIS A 671 -16.75 -25.37 55.26
C HIS A 671 -16.65 -23.87 54.95
N ALA A 672 -17.75 -23.26 54.47
CA ALA A 672 -18.12 -21.86 54.74
C ALA A 672 -19.52 -21.54 54.18
N LEU A 673 -20.52 -21.63 55.06
CA LEU A 673 -21.73 -20.80 55.19
C LEU A 673 -22.38 -20.21 53.91
N LEU A 674 -23.49 -20.83 53.49
CA LEU A 674 -24.47 -20.30 52.52
C LEU A 674 -25.20 -19.05 53.08
N PRO A 675 -25.38 -17.95 52.32
CA PRO A 675 -26.41 -16.97 52.60
C PRO A 675 -27.80 -17.48 52.18
N LYS A 676 -28.84 -17.06 52.91
CA LYS A 676 -30.25 -17.46 52.72
C LYS A 676 -30.85 -16.91 51.43
N GLU A 677 -31.79 -17.64 50.85
CA GLU A 677 -32.54 -17.32 49.63
C GLU A 677 -33.18 -15.91 49.66
N GLY A 678 -32.96 -15.10 48.62
CA GLY A 678 -33.80 -13.92 48.36
C GLY A 678 -33.17 -12.65 47.76
N GLU A 679 -31.87 -12.59 47.44
CA GLU A 679 -31.27 -11.36 46.84
C GLU A 679 -30.67 -11.57 45.44
N PRO A 680 -30.75 -10.58 44.53
CA PRO A 680 -30.25 -10.71 43.17
C PRO A 680 -28.72 -10.60 43.12
N VAL A 681 -28.07 -11.65 42.62
CA VAL A 681 -26.64 -11.64 42.32
C VAL A 681 -26.41 -10.92 40.98
N LEU A 682 -25.81 -9.72 41.04
CA LEU A 682 -25.29 -9.03 39.86
C LEU A 682 -23.99 -9.68 39.38
N PRO A 683 -23.73 -9.80 38.06
CA PRO A 683 -22.53 -10.47 37.55
C PRO A 683 -21.34 -9.50 37.55
N PHE A 684 -20.32 -9.75 38.37
CA PHE A 684 -19.02 -9.09 38.26
C PHE A 684 -17.85 -10.06 38.47
N GLY A 685 -16.83 -9.90 37.64
CA GLY A 685 -15.42 -10.05 37.99
C GLY A 685 -14.78 -11.44 37.82
N ALA A 686 -14.09 -11.66 36.70
CA ALA A 686 -13.09 -12.72 36.60
C ALA A 686 -11.84 -12.35 37.44
N VAL A 687 -11.49 -13.16 38.43
CA VAL A 687 -10.25 -13.04 39.19
C VAL A 687 -9.17 -13.89 38.51
N TYR A 688 -8.13 -13.27 37.98
CA TYR A 688 -6.91 -13.96 37.54
C TYR A 688 -5.98 -14.13 38.74
N VAL A 689 -5.83 -15.36 39.25
CA VAL A 689 -4.82 -15.68 40.27
C VAL A 689 -3.51 -15.98 39.56
N GLY A 690 -2.63 -14.98 39.48
CA GLY A 690 -1.26 -15.13 38.98
C GLY A 690 -0.31 -15.53 40.10
N ALA A 691 0.06 -16.81 40.17
CA ALA A 691 1.28 -17.28 40.82
C ALA A 691 2.04 -18.17 39.82
N PRO A 692 3.38 -18.20 39.83
CA PRO A 692 4.15 -18.98 38.87
C PRO A 692 3.98 -20.48 39.17
N ALA A 693 3.25 -21.20 38.33
CA ALA A 693 3.20 -22.65 38.36
C ALA A 693 4.44 -23.20 37.63
N GLU A 694 5.16 -24.13 38.25
CA GLU A 694 6.23 -24.89 37.60
C GLU A 694 5.68 -25.68 36.39
N GLU A 695 6.47 -25.80 35.32
CA GLU A 695 6.07 -26.46 34.08
C GLU A 695 5.79 -27.95 34.31
N VAL A 696 4.58 -28.41 33.96
CA VAL A 696 4.18 -29.81 34.12
C VAL A 696 4.23 -30.52 32.76
N HIS A 697 5.11 -31.51 32.64
CA HIS A 697 5.26 -32.34 31.44
C HIS A 697 4.25 -33.48 31.41
N VAL A 698 3.57 -33.65 30.28
CA VAL A 698 2.51 -34.66 30.10
C VAL A 698 2.87 -35.58 28.93
N PRO A 699 2.96 -36.92 29.12
CA PRO A 699 3.57 -37.83 28.16
C PRO A 699 2.67 -38.28 27.00
N GLY A 700 1.37 -37.96 26.97
CA GLY A 700 0.47 -38.38 25.88
C GLY A 700 -1.02 -38.17 26.17
N SER A 701 -1.89 -38.84 25.42
CA SER A 701 -3.34 -38.85 25.69
C SER A 701 -3.66 -39.63 26.96
N GLY A 702 -4.43 -39.06 27.89
CA GLY A 702 -4.72 -39.66 29.18
C GLY A 702 -5.55 -38.77 30.11
N VAL A 703 -5.90 -39.27 31.30
CA VAL A 703 -6.55 -38.47 32.35
C VAL A 703 -5.53 -38.18 33.45
N TYR A 704 -5.32 -36.89 33.72
CA TYR A 704 -4.33 -36.39 34.67
C TYR A 704 -5.04 -35.67 35.82
N THR A 705 -4.52 -35.77 37.04
CA THR A 705 -5.07 -35.07 38.20
C THR A 705 -4.17 -33.89 38.56
N VAL A 706 -4.76 -32.70 38.64
CA VAL A 706 -4.08 -31.45 38.99
C VAL A 706 -4.59 -30.99 40.35
N GLN A 707 -3.69 -30.85 41.31
CA GLN A 707 -4.02 -30.40 42.66
C GLN A 707 -3.46 -28.98 42.86
N LEU A 708 -4.33 -28.04 43.20
CA LEU A 708 -3.95 -26.68 43.56
C LEU A 708 -3.96 -26.56 45.07
N GLU A 709 -2.82 -26.22 45.66
CA GLU A 709 -2.68 -26.01 47.10
C GLU A 709 -2.52 -24.52 47.41
N ASN A 710 -3.36 -24.00 48.29
CA ASN A 710 -3.16 -22.68 48.87
C ASN A 710 -2.36 -22.82 50.17
N ARG A 711 -1.06 -22.54 50.09
CA ARG A 711 -0.13 -22.66 51.23
C ARG A 711 -0.43 -21.70 52.39
N ASN A 712 -1.14 -20.60 52.13
CA ASN A 712 -1.50 -19.63 53.17
C ASN A 712 -2.77 -20.01 53.94
N LEU A 713 -3.62 -20.89 53.40
CA LEU A 713 -4.90 -21.28 54.00
C LEU A 713 -5.03 -22.78 54.26
N LEU A 714 -3.96 -23.57 54.05
CA LEU A 714 -3.93 -25.03 54.25
C LEU A 714 -5.07 -25.78 53.53
N SER A 715 -5.55 -25.25 52.41
CA SER A 715 -6.65 -25.81 51.62
C SER A 715 -6.16 -26.26 50.24
N SER A 716 -6.70 -27.38 49.74
CA SER A 716 -6.39 -27.86 48.39
C SER A 716 -7.64 -28.15 47.56
N VAL A 717 -7.55 -27.94 46.24
CA VAL A 717 -8.61 -28.26 45.29
C VAL A 717 -8.04 -29.14 44.17
N CYS A 718 -8.65 -30.31 43.96
CA CYS A 718 -8.23 -31.27 42.94
C CYS A 718 -9.15 -31.22 41.71
N PHE A 719 -8.53 -31.23 40.53
CA PHE A 719 -9.20 -31.28 39.23
C PHE A 719 -8.71 -32.50 38.45
N SER A 720 -9.60 -33.14 37.69
CA SER A 720 -9.21 -34.15 36.70
C SER A 720 -9.25 -33.53 35.29
N ALA A 721 -8.16 -33.61 34.55
CA ALA A 721 -8.01 -33.12 33.18
C ALA A 721 -7.83 -34.30 32.21
N ARG A 722 -8.76 -34.49 31.28
CA ARG A 722 -8.61 -35.47 30.19
C ARG A 722 -7.97 -34.79 28.99
N VAL A 723 -6.86 -35.33 28.51
CA VAL A 723 -6.05 -34.83 27.39
C VAL A 723 -6.17 -35.84 26.25
N ALA A 724 -6.65 -35.40 25.08
CA ALA A 724 -6.71 -36.19 23.85
C ALA A 724 -5.87 -35.53 22.76
N HIS A 725 -5.17 -36.35 21.97
CA HIS A 725 -4.17 -35.93 21.00
C HIS A 725 -4.60 -36.35 19.59
N GLU A 726 -4.82 -35.40 18.67
CA GLU A 726 -5.09 -35.67 17.26
C GLU A 726 -4.01 -35.03 16.34
N PRO A 727 -3.48 -35.76 15.34
CA PRO A 727 -2.46 -35.23 14.44
C PRO A 727 -3.01 -34.15 13.48
N ALA A 728 -2.27 -33.04 13.32
CA ALA A 728 -2.68 -31.84 12.57
C ALA A 728 -3.01 -32.05 11.07
N ALA A 729 -2.66 -33.20 10.49
CA ALA A 729 -2.87 -33.49 9.06
C ALA A 729 -4.35 -33.64 8.68
N ASP A 730 -5.18 -34.18 9.56
CA ASP A 730 -6.60 -34.45 9.24
C ASP A 730 -7.48 -33.20 9.42
N CYS A 731 -7.12 -32.31 10.35
CA CYS A 731 -7.77 -31.02 10.51
C CYS A 731 -7.49 -30.09 9.31
N ALA A 732 -6.25 -30.10 8.79
CA ALA A 732 -5.90 -29.40 7.56
C ALA A 732 -6.69 -29.94 6.35
N ARG A 733 -6.90 -31.27 6.28
CA ARG A 733 -7.71 -31.90 5.22
C ARG A 733 -9.18 -31.50 5.29
N ALA A 734 -9.78 -31.46 6.48
CA ALA A 734 -11.17 -31.03 6.67
C ALA A 734 -11.38 -29.52 6.44
N ALA A 735 -10.38 -28.68 6.74
CA ALA A 735 -10.40 -27.25 6.43
C ALA A 735 -10.28 -27.02 4.90
N LEU A 736 -9.37 -27.74 4.24
CA LEU A 736 -9.19 -27.68 2.80
C LEU A 736 -10.46 -28.14 2.06
N GLN A 737 -11.13 -29.19 2.54
CA GLN A 737 -12.40 -29.67 1.97
C GLN A 737 -13.53 -28.63 2.09
N ARG A 738 -13.61 -27.90 3.21
CA ARG A 738 -14.59 -26.81 3.39
C ARG A 738 -14.31 -25.63 2.46
N THR A 739 -13.04 -25.26 2.31
CA THR A 739 -12.63 -24.19 1.37
C THR A 739 -12.88 -24.58 -0.08
N LEU A 740 -12.60 -25.83 -0.46
CA LEU A 740 -12.88 -26.35 -1.80
C LEU A 740 -14.38 -26.37 -2.10
N ALA A 741 -15.21 -26.77 -1.13
CA ALA A 741 -16.66 -26.76 -1.29
C ALA A 741 -17.21 -25.34 -1.49
N ALA A 742 -16.73 -24.36 -0.72
CA ALA A 742 -17.12 -22.95 -0.88
C ALA A 742 -16.69 -22.38 -2.26
N ARG A 743 -15.46 -22.69 -2.70
CA ARG A 743 -14.97 -22.29 -4.03
C ARG A 743 -15.74 -22.93 -5.17
N HIS A 744 -16.19 -24.18 -5.01
CA HIS A 744 -16.99 -24.86 -6.02
C HIS A 744 -18.37 -24.20 -6.20
N GLU A 745 -18.96 -23.69 -5.12
CA GLU A 745 -20.24 -22.97 -5.17
C GLU A 745 -20.09 -21.57 -5.78
N GLU A 746 -18.99 -20.86 -5.48
CA GLU A 746 -18.65 -19.60 -6.16
C GLU A 746 -18.45 -19.80 -7.66
N LEU A 747 -17.73 -20.85 -8.07
CA LEU A 747 -17.54 -21.21 -9.48
C LEU A 747 -18.87 -21.51 -10.18
N ARG A 748 -19.81 -22.18 -9.51
CA ARG A 748 -21.16 -22.40 -10.04
C ARG A 748 -21.92 -21.10 -10.27
N LEU A 749 -21.85 -20.16 -9.33
CA LEU A 749 -22.46 -18.84 -9.46
C LEU A 749 -21.84 -18.03 -10.62
N VAL A 750 -20.51 -18.10 -10.80
CA VAL A 750 -19.83 -17.44 -11.93
C VAL A 750 -20.23 -18.06 -13.26
N VAL A 751 -20.27 -19.41 -13.36
CA VAL A 751 -20.72 -20.08 -14.59
C VAL A 751 -22.18 -19.75 -14.91
N GLN A 752 -23.03 -19.61 -13.89
CA GLN A 752 -24.41 -19.17 -14.09
C GLN A 752 -24.47 -17.72 -14.60
N GLN A 753 -23.70 -16.80 -14.00
CA GLN A 753 -23.62 -15.41 -14.45
C GLN A 753 -23.05 -15.27 -15.87
N ASP A 754 -22.04 -16.06 -16.24
CA ASP A 754 -21.50 -16.10 -17.60
C ASP A 754 -22.54 -16.62 -18.60
N SER A 755 -23.36 -17.59 -18.22
CA SER A 755 -24.45 -18.08 -19.07
C SER A 755 -25.56 -17.04 -19.27
N GLU A 756 -25.88 -16.27 -18.23
CA GLU A 756 -26.83 -15.15 -18.29
C GLU A 756 -26.28 -13.99 -19.14
N LEU A 757 -24.98 -13.70 -19.02
CA LEU A 757 -24.30 -12.70 -19.82
C LEU A 757 -24.25 -13.10 -21.30
N ALA A 758 -23.88 -14.35 -21.61
CA ALA A 758 -23.87 -14.86 -22.98
C ALA A 758 -25.27 -14.83 -23.62
N ALA A 759 -26.32 -15.12 -22.84
CA ALA A 759 -27.70 -14.97 -23.32
C ALA A 759 -28.07 -13.50 -23.60
N SER A 760 -27.63 -12.57 -22.76
CA SER A 760 -27.83 -11.13 -22.95
C SER A 760 -27.05 -10.60 -24.16
N GLU A 761 -25.82 -11.07 -24.39
CA GLU A 761 -25.01 -10.72 -25.56
C GLU A 761 -25.63 -11.22 -26.86
N ALA A 762 -26.17 -12.45 -26.86
CA ALA A 762 -26.89 -13.00 -28.01
C ALA A 762 -28.18 -12.24 -28.33
N GLU A 763 -28.87 -11.70 -27.32
CA GLU A 763 -30.03 -10.82 -27.48
C GLU A 763 -29.62 -9.44 -28.03
N LEU A 764 -28.53 -8.86 -27.53
CA LEU A 764 -27.98 -7.60 -28.03
C LEU A 764 -27.51 -7.72 -29.48
N ALA A 765 -26.85 -8.82 -29.84
CA ALA A 765 -26.43 -9.09 -31.21
C ALA A 765 -27.63 -9.22 -32.17
N ARG A 766 -28.73 -9.86 -31.73
CA ARG A 766 -29.98 -9.92 -32.50
C ARG A 766 -30.57 -8.54 -32.74
N ARG A 767 -30.68 -7.70 -31.71
CA ARG A 767 -31.19 -6.32 -31.84
C ARG A 767 -30.30 -5.46 -32.73
N LEU A 768 -28.98 -5.61 -32.63
CA LEU A 768 -28.04 -4.88 -33.49
C LEU A 768 -28.21 -5.27 -34.95
N TRP A 769 -28.40 -6.57 -35.23
CA TRP A 769 -28.68 -7.08 -36.57
C TRP A 769 -30.00 -6.54 -37.12
N GLU A 770 -31.08 -6.52 -36.33
CA GLU A 770 -32.38 -5.93 -36.73
C GLU A 770 -32.27 -4.45 -37.08
N VAL A 771 -31.50 -3.68 -36.31
CA VAL A 771 -31.25 -2.26 -36.61
C VAL A 771 -30.46 -2.09 -37.91
N GLN A 772 -29.43 -2.91 -38.13
CA GLN A 772 -28.63 -2.88 -39.37
C GLN A 772 -29.47 -3.26 -40.59
N GLU A 773 -30.34 -4.26 -40.46
CA GLU A 773 -31.22 -4.71 -41.53
C GLU A 773 -32.30 -3.65 -41.85
N THR A 774 -32.84 -3.00 -40.82
CA THR A 774 -33.76 -1.87 -40.99
C THR A 774 -33.09 -0.70 -41.71
N ARG A 775 -31.81 -0.43 -41.42
CA ARG A 775 -31.03 0.60 -42.11
C ARG A 775 -30.78 0.26 -43.58
N ARG A 776 -30.42 -1.00 -43.88
CA ARG A 776 -30.25 -1.48 -45.26
C ARG A 776 -31.53 -1.34 -46.07
N ARG A 777 -32.69 -1.65 -45.50
CA ARG A 777 -34.00 -1.46 -46.15
C ARG A 777 -34.30 0.01 -46.44
N HIS A 778 -33.98 0.91 -45.51
CA HIS A 778 -34.12 2.35 -45.74
C HIS A 778 -33.20 2.85 -46.86
N GLU A 779 -31.94 2.41 -46.88
CA GLU A 779 -30.98 2.78 -47.93
C GLU A 779 -31.38 2.23 -49.31
N ALA A 780 -32.00 1.04 -49.37
CA ALA A 780 -32.55 0.49 -50.60
C ALA A 780 -33.77 1.29 -51.09
N MET A 781 -34.67 1.65 -50.18
CA MET A 781 -35.86 2.45 -50.47
C MET A 781 -35.47 3.87 -50.94
N GLN A 782 -34.46 4.49 -50.32
CA GLN A 782 -33.93 5.78 -50.77
C GLN A 782 -33.33 5.71 -52.18
N ARG A 783 -32.58 4.64 -52.48
CA ARG A 783 -32.04 4.42 -53.83
C ARG A 783 -33.14 4.24 -54.88
N GLN A 784 -34.19 3.50 -54.55
CA GLN A 784 -35.33 3.31 -55.44
C GLN A 784 -36.10 4.62 -55.66
N LEU A 785 -36.31 5.41 -54.61
CA LEU A 785 -36.94 6.72 -54.71
C LEU A 785 -36.11 7.69 -55.57
N GLN A 786 -34.78 7.71 -55.40
CA GLN A 786 -33.88 8.52 -56.22
C GLN A 786 -33.89 8.09 -57.70
N ALA A 787 -33.99 6.79 -57.97
CA ALA A 787 -34.12 6.27 -59.34
C ALA A 787 -35.44 6.72 -59.98
N SER A 788 -36.56 6.58 -59.28
CA SER A 788 -37.87 7.05 -59.77
C SER A 788 -37.93 8.56 -59.97
N ILE A 789 -37.28 9.35 -59.10
CA ILE A 789 -37.17 10.81 -59.29
C ILE A 789 -36.37 11.13 -60.56
N ARG A 790 -35.28 10.41 -60.84
CA ARG A 790 -34.51 10.59 -62.09
C ARG A 790 -35.33 10.25 -63.32
N GLU A 791 -36.04 9.11 -63.33
CA GLU A 791 -36.91 8.73 -64.45
C GLU A 791 -38.00 9.79 -64.71
N ILE A 792 -38.62 10.31 -63.66
CA ILE A 792 -39.62 11.39 -63.79
C ILE A 792 -38.98 12.68 -64.32
N SER A 793 -37.77 13.03 -63.88
CA SER A 793 -37.03 14.20 -64.40
C SER A 793 -36.55 14.05 -65.83
N GLU A 794 -36.39 12.82 -66.35
CA GLU A 794 -36.05 12.57 -67.76
C GLU A 794 -37.30 12.54 -68.67
N LEU A 795 -38.49 12.29 -68.09
CA LEU A 795 -39.78 12.30 -68.78
C LEU A 795 -40.46 13.69 -68.85
N LEU A 796 -40.08 14.60 -67.95
CA LEU A 796 -40.49 16.02 -67.92
C LEU A 796 -39.52 16.88 -68.75
#